data_AF-A0A8C4GU00-F1
#
_entry.id   AF-A0A8C4GU00-F1
#
_cell.length_a   1.000
_cell.length_b   1.000
_cell.length_c   1.000
_cell.angle_alpha   90.00
_cell.angle_beta   90.00
_cell.angle_gamma   90.00
#
_symmetry.space_group_name_H-M   'P 1'
#
loop_
_entity.id
_entity.type
_entity.pdbx_description
1 polymer ?
#
loop_
_entity_poly.entity_id
_entity_poly.type
_entity_poly.pdbx_seq_one_letter_code
_entity_poly.pdbx_strand_id
1 'polypeptide(L)'
;MLAEADGTVPHGSDSSMRTSNINNNINPDSSILISKMEDVVIPFSSEVPCDNNGQRMWWAFLASSMVTFFGGLFIILLWRTLKYLWTVCCHCNIKSKEAQKVNNPANNQAADRPKGADEKTEEVPASEVGWMTSVKDWAGVMISAQTLTGRVLVVLVFALSIGALGIYFIDSSDPIESCQNFYKDFTLQIDMAFNVFFLLYFGLRFIAANDKLWFWLEVNSVVDFFTVPPVFVSVYLNRSWLGLRFLRALRLIQFSEILQFLNILKTSNSIKLVNLCSIFISTWLTAAGFIHLVENSGDPWENFQNSQSLSYWECVYLLMVTMSTVGYGDVYAKTTLGRLFMVFFILGGLAMFASYVPEIIELIGNRKKYGGSYSAVNGRKHIVVCGHITLESVSNFLKDFLHKDRDDVNVEIVFLHNISPNLELEALFKRHFTQVEFYQGSVLNPHDLARVKIESADACLILANKYCADPDAEDASNIMRVISIKNYHPKIRIITQMLQYHNKAHLLNIPSWNWKEGDDAICLAELKAGFIAQSCLAQGLSTMLANLFSMRSFIEIEEDTWQKYYLEGVANEMYTEYLSSAFVGLSFPTVCELCYVKLKLLLIAIEYKSEQRESRSRKRILINPGNHVKMQEGTLGFFIASDAKEVKRAFFYCKACHDDITDPKRIKKCGCKRLIYSKMSVYKRMKLACCFDCGRSEQDCSCMSGSVHSNMDTLQRAYPLSSVSVHDCATTLRASKYKYNGYVRSPADGATTPGNSGSQKEAGVRFKADCNLVEDEHPSTLSPKKKQRNGGMRNSPNCSPKMMSRHDPLLIPGNEQIENMDMNVKRYDSTGMFHWCPSKEIEKVILTRSEASMTVLSGHVVVCIFGDVTSALVGLRNLVMPLRASNFHYHELKPIVFVGSLDYLRREWETLHNFPKVSILPGTPLSRADLRAVNINLCDMCVILSANQNNIEDASLQDKECILASLNIKSMQFDDSIGVLQANSQGFTPPGMDRSSPDSSPVHGFVRQASVTTGSNIPIITELVNDSNVQFLDQDDDDDPDTELYLTQPFACGTAFAVSVLDSLMSATYFNDNILTLIRTLVTGGATPELEGLLAEENALRGGYSTPQTLANRDRCRVAQLALYDGPFADLGDGGCYGDLFCKALKTYNMLCFGIYRLRDAHLNAPSPCTKRYVITNPPYEFELVPTDLIFCLMQFDHNAGQSRTSLSHSSHSSHSSSKKSSSVHSIPPSNRQNRSSKTREARDKQKKEMVYR
;
A
#
# COMPACT_ATOMS: atom_id res chain seq x y z
N MET A 1 -10.01 44.07 26.33
CA MET A 1 -8.97 45.07 26.68
C MET A 1 -9.33 46.38 25.96
N LEU A 2 -8.89 47.52 26.50
CA LEU A 2 -9.27 48.86 26.03
C LEU A 2 -8.36 49.36 24.90
N ALA A 3 -8.90 50.19 24.01
CA ALA A 3 -8.21 51.30 23.34
C ALA A 3 -9.22 52.21 22.62
N GLU A 4 -9.63 53.30 23.27
CA GLU A 4 -10.11 54.51 22.56
C GLU A 4 -8.92 55.43 22.28
N ALA A 5 -9.04 56.29 21.28
CA ALA A 5 -8.22 57.49 21.12
C ALA A 5 -9.06 58.58 20.46
N ASP A 6 -9.02 59.80 21.01
CA ASP A 6 -9.94 60.90 20.70
C ASP A 6 -9.19 62.22 20.48
N GLY A 7 -9.82 63.20 19.82
CA GLY A 7 -9.54 64.62 20.07
C GLY A 7 -8.90 65.50 18.99
N THR A 8 -9.77 66.32 18.36
CA THR A 8 -9.71 67.81 18.32
C THR A 8 -9.12 68.67 17.17
N VAL A 9 -10.02 69.47 16.52
CA VAL A 9 -10.14 70.98 16.38
C VAL A 9 -8.84 71.81 16.12
N PRO A 10 -8.74 72.90 15.27
CA PRO A 10 -9.70 74.04 15.21
C PRO A 10 -9.87 74.97 13.95
N HIS A 11 -10.91 75.84 14.00
CA HIS A 11 -11.22 77.10 13.22
C HIS A 11 -11.29 77.03 11.66
N GLY A 12 -12.10 77.77 10.89
CA GLY A 12 -13.15 78.83 11.04
C GLY A 12 -13.63 79.26 9.60
N SER A 13 -14.52 80.24 9.30
CA SER A 13 -15.46 81.10 10.06
C SER A 13 -16.39 81.90 9.08
N ASP A 14 -17.38 82.63 9.63
CA ASP A 14 -18.15 83.80 9.11
C ASP A 14 -19.20 83.77 7.94
N SER A 15 -20.41 84.23 8.33
CA SER A 15 -21.41 85.06 7.60
C SER A 15 -22.39 84.45 6.56
N SER A 16 -23.62 84.97 6.34
CA SER A 16 -24.61 85.62 7.26
C SER A 16 -26.03 85.73 6.65
N MET A 17 -27.04 85.98 7.50
CA MET A 17 -28.40 86.59 7.26
C MET A 17 -29.64 85.76 6.80
N ARG A 18 -30.62 85.73 7.73
CA ARG A 18 -32.07 86.07 7.61
C ARG A 18 -33.05 85.11 6.89
N THR A 19 -34.04 84.46 7.55
CA THR A 19 -35.29 84.92 8.27
C THR A 19 -36.42 85.42 7.35
N SER A 20 -37.71 85.14 7.57
CA SER A 20 -38.45 84.33 8.58
C SER A 20 -39.93 84.16 8.19
N ASN A 21 -40.70 83.30 8.88
CA ASN A 21 -41.90 83.70 9.66
C ASN A 21 -42.60 82.53 10.36
N ILE A 22 -43.48 82.84 11.33
CA ILE A 22 -44.11 81.94 12.31
C ILE A 22 -45.57 82.41 12.54
N ASN A 23 -46.55 81.50 12.70
CA ASN A 23 -47.60 81.57 13.74
C ASN A 23 -48.64 80.42 13.70
N ASN A 24 -49.30 80.23 14.85
CA ASN A 24 -50.33 79.22 15.12
C ASN A 24 -51.75 79.84 15.12
N ASN A 25 -52.82 79.04 14.94
CA ASN A 25 -53.92 78.83 15.92
C ASN A 25 -55.31 78.41 15.37
N ILE A 26 -55.86 77.32 15.96
CA ILE A 26 -57.21 77.20 16.58
C ILE A 26 -58.51 77.33 15.72
N ASN A 27 -59.19 76.18 15.53
CA ASN A 27 -60.66 75.91 15.60
C ASN A 27 -61.65 76.65 14.63
N PRO A 28 -62.96 76.30 14.59
CA PRO A 28 -63.53 74.94 14.36
C PRO A 28 -64.76 74.96 13.39
N ASP A 29 -65.56 73.88 13.47
CA ASP A 29 -67.01 73.79 13.16
C ASP A 29 -67.48 73.59 11.71
N SER A 30 -68.76 73.21 11.61
CA SER A 30 -69.38 72.44 10.51
C SER A 30 -70.66 73.09 9.99
N SER A 31 -71.09 72.75 8.77
CA SER A 31 -72.38 72.03 8.53
C SER A 31 -72.92 72.09 7.07
N ILE A 32 -73.36 70.92 6.59
CA ILE A 32 -74.63 70.64 5.87
C ILE A 32 -75.09 71.61 4.72
N LEU A 33 -75.21 71.13 3.46
CA LEU A 33 -76.54 70.85 2.85
C LEU A 33 -76.56 70.09 1.51
N ILE A 34 -77.62 69.28 1.41
CA ILE A 34 -78.09 68.34 0.38
C ILE A 34 -78.67 69.04 -0.88
N SER A 35 -78.50 68.50 -2.10
CA SER A 35 -79.64 67.98 -2.93
C SER A 35 -79.40 67.66 -4.44
N LYS A 36 -79.82 66.44 -4.83
CA LYS A 36 -80.62 65.99 -6.00
C LYS A 36 -80.35 66.34 -7.49
N MET A 37 -80.38 65.24 -8.27
CA MET A 37 -81.15 64.95 -9.52
C MET A 37 -80.53 65.14 -10.92
N GLU A 38 -81.05 64.30 -11.83
CA GLU A 38 -80.72 64.08 -13.26
C GLU A 38 -81.17 65.27 -14.17
N ASP A 39 -80.85 65.40 -15.47
CA ASP A 39 -80.69 64.35 -16.49
C ASP A 39 -79.98 64.79 -17.82
N VAL A 40 -79.32 63.83 -18.50
CA VAL A 40 -79.21 63.61 -19.98
C VAL A 40 -78.42 64.55 -20.98
N VAL A 41 -77.64 63.89 -21.89
CA VAL A 41 -76.90 64.30 -23.15
C VAL A 41 -75.54 65.07 -23.12
N ILE A 42 -74.43 64.32 -23.29
CA ILE A 42 -73.35 64.39 -24.34
C ILE A 42 -72.98 65.80 -24.91
N PRO A 43 -71.69 66.27 -24.85
CA PRO A 43 -70.58 65.60 -25.55
C PRO A 43 -69.20 65.52 -24.84
N PHE A 44 -68.27 64.87 -25.55
CA PHE A 44 -66.95 64.40 -25.10
C PHE A 44 -65.88 65.51 -25.07
N SER A 45 -65.07 65.54 -24.01
CA SER A 45 -63.76 66.20 -23.96
C SER A 45 -62.79 65.32 -23.16
N SER A 46 -61.53 65.25 -23.56
CA SER A 46 -60.63 64.12 -23.22
C SER A 46 -59.59 64.43 -22.14
N GLU A 47 -59.99 65.03 -21.02
CA GLU A 47 -59.17 65.14 -19.81
C GLU A 47 -60.01 64.79 -18.56
N VAL A 48 -59.75 63.62 -17.97
CA VAL A 48 -60.35 63.18 -16.70
C VAL A 48 -59.23 62.57 -15.84
N PRO A 49 -59.02 63.03 -14.60
CA PRO A 49 -57.99 62.51 -13.69
C PRO A 49 -58.44 61.22 -12.99
N CYS A 50 -57.57 60.65 -12.16
CA CYS A 50 -57.99 59.71 -11.12
C CYS A 50 -58.95 60.42 -10.14
N ASP A 51 -60.24 60.09 -10.26
CA ASP A 51 -61.40 60.44 -9.40
C ASP A 51 -61.20 61.49 -8.28
N ASN A 52 -61.93 62.59 -8.40
CA ASN A 52 -61.90 63.77 -7.50
C ASN A 52 -62.21 63.46 -6.02
N ASN A 53 -62.76 62.28 -5.69
CA ASN A 53 -63.09 61.89 -4.31
C ASN A 53 -62.00 61.06 -3.59
N GLY A 54 -60.86 60.77 -4.24
CA GLY A 54 -59.70 60.15 -3.57
C GLY A 54 -59.92 58.74 -2.99
N GLN A 55 -60.97 58.03 -3.41
CA GLN A 55 -61.29 56.71 -2.87
C GLN A 55 -60.30 55.63 -3.34
N ARG A 56 -59.76 54.88 -2.38
CA ARG A 56 -58.89 53.70 -2.60
C ARG A 56 -59.71 52.52 -3.12
N MET A 57 -59.24 51.86 -4.19
CA MET A 57 -59.95 50.78 -4.90
C MET A 57 -59.23 49.42 -4.84
N TRP A 58 -58.22 49.27 -3.96
CA TRP A 58 -57.51 48.01 -3.67
C TRP A 58 -58.41 46.76 -3.56
N TRP A 59 -59.62 46.92 -3.02
CA TRP A 59 -60.59 45.82 -2.83
C TRP A 59 -61.03 45.18 -4.14
N ALA A 60 -61.09 45.91 -5.25
CA ALA A 60 -61.51 45.38 -6.56
C ALA A 60 -60.50 44.35 -7.10
N PHE A 61 -59.21 44.58 -6.88
CA PHE A 61 -58.12 43.68 -7.25
C PHE A 61 -58.23 42.36 -6.46
N LEU A 62 -58.35 42.43 -5.13
CA LEU A 62 -58.49 41.26 -4.27
C LEU A 62 -59.78 40.48 -4.57
N ALA A 63 -60.89 41.19 -4.79
CA ALA A 63 -62.16 40.58 -5.19
C ALA A 63 -62.05 39.80 -6.51
N SER A 64 -61.30 40.31 -7.50
CA SER A 64 -61.09 39.59 -8.78
C SER A 64 -60.40 38.24 -8.60
N SER A 65 -59.36 38.17 -7.75
CA SER A 65 -58.69 36.92 -7.39
C SER A 65 -59.59 35.97 -6.60
N MET A 66 -60.33 36.49 -5.60
CA MET A 66 -61.24 35.68 -4.78
C MET A 66 -62.38 35.07 -5.60
N VAL A 67 -63.02 35.86 -6.47
CA VAL A 67 -64.10 35.41 -7.35
C VAL A 67 -63.57 34.41 -8.38
N THR A 68 -62.37 34.63 -8.93
CA THR A 68 -61.73 33.67 -9.86
C THR A 68 -61.47 32.33 -9.16
N PHE A 69 -60.82 32.35 -8.00
CA PHE A 69 -60.45 31.14 -7.27
C PHE A 69 -61.67 30.35 -6.78
N PHE A 70 -62.56 30.98 -6.00
CA PHE A 70 -63.74 30.31 -5.44
C PHE A 70 -64.79 30.00 -6.50
N GLY A 71 -65.01 30.87 -7.48
CA GLY A 71 -65.96 30.64 -8.57
C GLY A 71 -65.57 29.41 -9.40
N GLY A 72 -64.30 29.31 -9.81
CA GLY A 72 -63.80 28.13 -10.51
C GLY A 72 -63.80 26.85 -9.65
N LEU A 73 -63.48 26.97 -8.36
CA LEU A 73 -63.57 25.85 -7.42
C LEU A 73 -65.02 25.32 -7.29
N PHE A 74 -66.00 26.23 -7.14
CA PHE A 74 -67.42 25.85 -7.13
C PHE A 74 -67.85 25.24 -8.46
N ILE A 75 -67.41 25.76 -9.62
CA ILE A 75 -67.71 25.15 -10.93
C ILE A 75 -67.15 23.72 -11.02
N ILE A 76 -65.91 23.47 -10.55
CA ILE A 76 -65.32 22.13 -10.56
C ILE A 76 -66.05 21.17 -9.62
N LEU A 77 -66.44 21.63 -8.42
CA LEU A 77 -67.19 20.84 -7.46
C LEU A 77 -68.62 20.54 -7.96
N LEU A 78 -69.32 21.53 -8.53
CA LEU A 78 -70.63 21.37 -9.15
C LEU A 78 -70.57 20.45 -10.37
N TRP A 79 -69.54 20.55 -11.21
CA TRP A 79 -69.36 19.62 -12.34
C TRP A 79 -69.13 18.18 -11.87
N ARG A 80 -68.38 17.98 -10.77
CA ARG A 80 -68.23 16.67 -10.13
C ARG A 80 -69.55 16.16 -9.58
N THR A 81 -70.24 16.93 -8.75
CA THR A 81 -71.51 16.48 -8.14
C THR A 81 -72.58 16.23 -9.19
N LEU A 82 -72.73 17.10 -10.21
CA LEU A 82 -73.66 16.89 -11.32
C LEU A 82 -73.30 15.65 -12.14
N LYS A 83 -72.01 15.37 -12.42
CA LYS A 83 -71.63 14.14 -13.13
C LYS A 83 -71.98 12.88 -12.34
N TYR A 84 -71.66 12.85 -11.05
CA TYR A 84 -72.03 11.72 -10.17
C TYR A 84 -73.55 11.58 -10.03
N LEU A 85 -74.27 12.70 -9.81
CA LEU A 85 -75.72 12.73 -9.69
C LEU A 85 -76.40 12.29 -11.00
N TRP A 86 -75.85 12.63 -12.17
CA TRP A 86 -76.36 12.15 -13.45
C TRP A 86 -76.24 10.62 -13.56
N THR A 87 -75.10 10.03 -13.19
CA THR A 87 -74.97 8.56 -13.14
C THR A 87 -75.87 7.90 -12.10
N VAL A 88 -76.15 8.55 -10.97
CA VAL A 88 -76.98 7.97 -9.89
C VAL A 88 -78.48 8.13 -10.14
N CYS A 89 -78.93 9.28 -10.68
CA CYS A 89 -80.34 9.58 -10.88
C CYS A 89 -80.84 9.23 -12.29
N CYS A 90 -80.02 9.44 -13.34
CA CYS A 90 -80.45 9.29 -14.74
C CYS A 90 -80.10 7.93 -15.36
N HIS A 91 -79.41 7.03 -14.64
CA HIS A 91 -79.17 5.63 -15.06
C HIS A 91 -80.00 4.58 -14.29
N CYS A 92 -80.84 5.01 -13.33
CA CYS A 92 -81.63 4.11 -12.48
C CYS A 92 -83.04 3.76 -12.99
N ASN A 93 -83.36 3.95 -14.29
CA ASN A 93 -84.73 3.70 -14.79
C ASN A 93 -84.85 3.01 -16.17
N ILE A 94 -83.91 2.13 -16.52
CA ILE A 94 -84.09 1.02 -17.48
C ILE A 94 -83.67 -0.29 -16.79
N LYS A 95 -84.24 -1.43 -17.20
CA LYS A 95 -84.44 -2.61 -16.33
C LYS A 95 -83.29 -3.64 -16.28
N SER A 96 -83.29 -4.32 -15.12
CA SER A 96 -83.06 -5.75 -14.87
C SER A 96 -81.67 -6.39 -15.04
N LYS A 97 -81.15 -6.83 -13.89
CA LYS A 97 -80.53 -8.14 -13.60
C LYS A 97 -79.84 -8.89 -14.76
N GLU A 98 -78.54 -9.12 -14.55
CA GLU A 98 -78.08 -10.48 -14.24
C GLU A 98 -77.00 -10.44 -13.16
N ALA A 99 -76.62 -11.58 -12.56
CA ALA A 99 -75.76 -11.58 -11.37
C ALA A 99 -74.92 -12.86 -11.22
N GLN A 100 -73.59 -12.72 -11.03
CA GLN A 100 -72.78 -13.79 -10.45
C GLN A 100 -71.49 -13.33 -9.72
N LYS A 101 -71.46 -13.65 -8.42
CA LYS A 101 -70.33 -14.16 -7.61
C LYS A 101 -68.91 -13.56 -7.77
N VAL A 102 -68.57 -12.69 -6.82
CA VAL A 102 -67.58 -12.93 -5.74
C VAL A 102 -66.54 -14.05 -5.97
N ASN A 103 -65.24 -13.68 -5.95
CA ASN A 103 -64.27 -14.30 -5.02
C ASN A 103 -62.99 -13.45 -4.81
N ASN A 104 -62.57 -13.36 -3.55
CA ASN A 104 -61.22 -13.02 -3.07
C ASN A 104 -60.43 -14.36 -2.86
N PRO A 105 -59.12 -14.41 -2.48
CA PRO A 105 -58.27 -13.36 -1.93
C PRO A 105 -56.83 -13.24 -2.49
N ALA A 106 -56.04 -12.41 -1.81
CA ALA A 106 -54.64 -12.05 -2.03
C ALA A 106 -53.57 -13.18 -2.06
N ASN A 107 -52.40 -12.81 -2.62
CA ASN A 107 -51.07 -12.80 -1.95
C ASN A 107 -49.89 -13.48 -2.72
N ASN A 108 -48.70 -12.87 -2.58
CA ASN A 108 -47.33 -13.39 -2.77
C ASN A 108 -46.72 -13.78 -4.15
N GLN A 109 -45.64 -13.03 -4.46
CA GLN A 109 -44.27 -13.50 -4.79
C GLN A 109 -43.94 -14.22 -6.12
N ALA A 110 -43.42 -13.41 -7.06
CA ALA A 110 -42.15 -13.55 -7.80
C ALA A 110 -41.48 -14.93 -8.03
N ALA A 111 -41.22 -15.25 -9.30
CA ALA A 111 -40.05 -16.03 -9.74
C ALA A 111 -39.57 -15.64 -11.17
N ASP A 112 -38.25 -15.64 -11.32
CA ASP A 112 -37.36 -15.17 -12.40
C ASP A 112 -37.38 -15.97 -13.75
N ARG A 113 -36.68 -15.44 -14.77
CA ARG A 113 -36.08 -16.10 -15.98
C ARG A 113 -36.89 -16.28 -17.31
N PRO A 114 -36.20 -16.38 -18.48
CA PRO A 114 -36.59 -15.60 -19.67
C PRO A 114 -36.47 -16.29 -21.06
N LYS A 115 -36.70 -15.51 -22.12
CA LYS A 115 -36.60 -15.81 -23.57
C LYS A 115 -37.69 -16.78 -24.10
N GLY A 116 -38.26 -16.60 -25.29
CA GLY A 116 -38.10 -15.50 -26.27
C GLY A 116 -38.09 -16.02 -27.71
N ALA A 117 -39.25 -15.99 -28.39
CA ALA A 117 -39.39 -16.23 -29.83
C ALA A 117 -40.72 -15.62 -30.35
N ASP A 118 -40.58 -14.79 -31.37
CA ASP A 118 -41.48 -14.32 -32.44
C ASP A 118 -43.01 -14.56 -32.44
N GLU A 119 -43.71 -13.45 -32.74
CA GLU A 119 -44.98 -13.32 -33.48
C GLU A 119 -46.14 -14.31 -33.26
N LYS A 120 -47.17 -13.80 -32.57
CA LYS A 120 -48.48 -13.59 -33.23
C LYS A 120 -49.31 -12.49 -32.58
N THR A 121 -50.03 -11.75 -33.43
CA THR A 121 -50.86 -10.60 -33.06
C THR A 121 -52.17 -11.07 -32.44
N GLU A 122 -52.45 -10.66 -31.20
CA GLU A 122 -53.82 -10.54 -30.70
C GLU A 122 -54.21 -9.06 -30.77
N GLU A 123 -55.16 -8.73 -31.65
CA GLU A 123 -55.68 -7.37 -31.79
C GLU A 123 -56.62 -7.04 -30.63
N VAL A 124 -56.12 -6.31 -29.63
CA VAL A 124 -56.98 -5.63 -28.66
C VAL A 124 -57.77 -4.55 -29.41
N PRO A 125 -59.12 -4.56 -29.37
CA PRO A 125 -59.93 -3.64 -30.16
C PRO A 125 -59.66 -2.19 -29.73
N ALA A 126 -59.22 -1.37 -30.68
CA ALA A 126 -58.97 0.05 -30.44
C ALA A 126 -60.30 0.78 -30.15
N SER A 127 -60.49 1.18 -28.89
CA SER A 127 -61.48 2.21 -28.56
C SER A 127 -60.97 3.55 -29.10
N GLU A 128 -61.86 4.31 -29.76
CA GLU A 128 -61.47 5.55 -30.41
C GLU A 128 -60.88 6.54 -29.40
N VAL A 129 -59.63 6.96 -29.64
CA VAL A 129 -58.89 7.89 -28.78
C VAL A 129 -59.48 9.28 -28.95
N GLY A 130 -60.51 9.59 -28.15
CA GLY A 130 -61.31 10.79 -28.28
C GLY A 130 -60.46 12.07 -28.21
N TRP A 131 -60.82 13.08 -29.01
CA TRP A 131 -60.11 14.36 -29.15
C TRP A 131 -59.54 14.95 -27.85
N MET A 132 -60.30 14.88 -26.75
CA MET A 132 -59.91 15.46 -25.47
C MET A 132 -58.78 14.69 -24.74
N THR A 133 -58.53 13.41 -25.04
CA THR A 133 -57.30 12.73 -24.60
C THR A 133 -56.11 13.16 -25.46
N SER A 134 -56.24 13.18 -26.78
CA SER A 134 -55.16 13.63 -27.69
C SER A 134 -54.67 15.05 -27.38
N VAL A 135 -55.57 15.99 -27.06
CA VAL A 135 -55.22 17.37 -26.66
C VAL A 135 -54.54 17.42 -25.28
N LYS A 136 -55.01 16.60 -24.33
CA LYS A 136 -54.40 16.49 -23.00
C LYS A 136 -52.99 15.92 -23.09
N ASP A 137 -52.78 14.89 -23.90
CA ASP A 137 -51.50 14.22 -24.06
C ASP A 137 -50.50 15.12 -24.81
N TRP A 138 -50.94 15.86 -25.83
CA TRP A 138 -50.17 16.94 -26.46
C TRP A 138 -49.72 18.01 -25.45
N ALA A 139 -50.63 18.50 -24.60
CA ALA A 139 -50.29 19.46 -23.55
C ALA A 139 -49.31 18.87 -22.52
N GLY A 140 -49.49 17.59 -22.13
CA GLY A 140 -48.55 16.87 -21.26
C GLY A 140 -47.15 16.74 -21.85
N VAL A 141 -47.02 16.48 -23.14
CA VAL A 141 -45.75 16.40 -23.89
C VAL A 141 -45.07 17.78 -24.04
N MET A 142 -45.84 18.88 -23.99
CA MET A 142 -45.29 20.23 -23.89
C MET A 142 -44.81 20.58 -22.48
N ILE A 143 -45.59 20.29 -21.44
CA ILE A 143 -45.21 20.63 -20.05
C ILE A 143 -44.04 19.78 -19.54
N SER A 144 -43.95 18.50 -19.92
CA SER A 144 -42.92 17.56 -19.44
C SER A 144 -41.51 17.74 -20.02
N ALA A 145 -41.27 18.80 -20.82
CA ALA A 145 -39.95 19.14 -21.39
C ALA A 145 -39.25 18.01 -22.19
N GLN A 146 -40.00 17.00 -22.62
CA GLN A 146 -39.50 15.90 -23.47
C GLN A 146 -39.17 16.42 -24.88
N THR A 147 -39.99 17.34 -25.38
CA THR A 147 -39.82 18.02 -26.67
C THR A 147 -38.93 19.27 -26.56
N LEU A 148 -38.28 19.65 -27.67
CA LEU A 148 -37.52 20.90 -27.76
C LEU A 148 -38.41 22.13 -27.49
N THR A 149 -39.63 22.14 -28.02
CA THR A 149 -40.64 23.18 -27.77
C THR A 149 -41.05 23.24 -26.30
N GLY A 150 -41.23 22.09 -25.64
CA GLY A 150 -41.47 22.02 -24.20
C GLY A 150 -40.31 22.58 -23.36
N ARG A 151 -39.06 22.28 -23.74
CA ARG A 151 -37.87 22.86 -23.07
C ARG A 151 -37.81 24.38 -23.22
N VAL A 152 -38.08 24.90 -24.41
CA VAL A 152 -38.15 26.35 -24.65
C VAL A 152 -39.26 26.99 -23.83
N LEU A 153 -40.46 26.38 -23.78
CA LEU A 153 -41.57 26.84 -22.93
C LEU A 153 -41.15 26.90 -21.46
N VAL A 154 -40.54 25.85 -20.93
CA VAL A 154 -40.10 25.76 -19.52
C VAL A 154 -38.99 26.78 -19.19
N VAL A 155 -38.03 27.01 -20.10
CA VAL A 155 -37.02 28.08 -19.94
C VAL A 155 -37.66 29.48 -19.95
N LEU A 156 -38.64 29.72 -20.82
CA LEU A 156 -39.37 30.99 -20.86
C LEU A 156 -40.17 31.22 -19.58
N VAL A 157 -40.91 30.21 -19.09
CA VAL A 157 -41.64 30.27 -17.80
C VAL A 157 -40.71 30.65 -16.66
N PHE A 158 -39.51 30.07 -16.61
CA PHE A 158 -38.51 30.40 -15.59
C PHE A 158 -38.00 31.84 -15.72
N ALA A 159 -37.51 32.23 -16.90
CA ALA A 159 -36.93 33.56 -17.14
C ALA A 159 -37.96 34.68 -16.90
N LEU A 160 -39.20 34.50 -17.38
CA LEU A 160 -40.29 35.45 -17.19
C LEU A 160 -40.77 35.48 -15.74
N SER A 161 -40.67 34.37 -14.97
CA SER A 161 -41.02 34.39 -13.54
C SER A 161 -40.02 35.18 -12.72
N ILE A 162 -38.72 35.10 -13.04
CA ILE A 162 -37.70 35.99 -12.47
C ILE A 162 -37.94 37.44 -12.90
N GLY A 163 -38.28 37.69 -14.18
CA GLY A 163 -38.64 39.02 -14.67
C GLY A 163 -39.82 39.64 -13.92
N ALA A 164 -40.90 38.88 -13.71
CA ALA A 164 -42.10 39.33 -13.00
C ALA A 164 -41.86 39.56 -11.49
N LEU A 165 -40.89 38.85 -10.89
CA LEU A 165 -40.41 39.11 -9.52
C LEU A 165 -39.50 40.36 -9.47
N GLY A 166 -38.66 40.58 -10.48
CA GLY A 166 -37.87 41.80 -10.63
C GLY A 166 -38.74 43.06 -10.79
N ILE A 167 -39.83 42.96 -11.55
CA ILE A 167 -40.86 44.02 -11.62
C ILE A 167 -41.45 44.28 -10.23
N TYR A 168 -41.83 43.24 -9.48
CA TYR A 168 -42.32 43.44 -8.10
C TYR A 168 -41.30 44.14 -7.19
N PHE A 169 -40.00 43.87 -7.33
CA PHE A 169 -38.97 44.59 -6.57
C PHE A 169 -38.85 46.08 -6.96
N ILE A 170 -39.12 46.43 -8.21
CA ILE A 170 -39.21 47.84 -8.66
C ILE A 170 -40.49 48.48 -8.09
N ASP A 171 -41.65 47.87 -8.34
CA ASP A 171 -42.97 48.30 -7.84
C ASP A 171 -42.99 48.46 -6.31
N SER A 172 -42.19 47.68 -5.57
CA SER A 172 -42.13 47.73 -4.10
C SER A 172 -41.51 49.01 -3.54
N SER A 173 -40.94 49.87 -4.38
CA SER A 173 -40.47 51.21 -4.00
C SER A 173 -41.52 52.32 -4.21
N ASP A 174 -42.60 52.03 -4.94
CA ASP A 174 -43.75 52.93 -5.13
C ASP A 174 -44.76 52.83 -3.97
N PRO A 175 -45.61 53.86 -3.76
CA PRO A 175 -46.71 53.77 -2.81
C PRO A 175 -47.73 52.68 -3.19
N ILE A 176 -48.32 52.05 -2.17
CA ILE A 176 -49.16 50.83 -2.25
C ILE A 176 -50.23 50.86 -3.36
N GLU A 177 -50.81 52.03 -3.62
CA GLU A 177 -51.80 52.27 -4.66
C GLU A 177 -51.43 53.56 -5.42
N SER A 178 -51.20 53.47 -6.74
CA SER A 178 -50.69 54.55 -7.58
C SER A 178 -51.46 54.66 -8.90
N CYS A 179 -51.59 55.87 -9.48
CA CYS A 179 -52.28 56.07 -10.75
C CYS A 179 -51.30 56.08 -11.93
N GLN A 180 -51.16 54.91 -12.56
CA GLN A 180 -50.27 54.67 -13.70
C GLN A 180 -51.11 54.52 -14.98
N ASN A 181 -50.97 55.47 -15.93
CA ASN A 181 -51.62 55.39 -17.24
C ASN A 181 -50.91 54.35 -18.11
N PHE A 182 -51.65 53.33 -18.58
CA PHE A 182 -51.11 52.20 -19.34
C PHE A 182 -50.25 52.59 -20.56
N TYR A 183 -50.54 53.72 -21.22
CA TYR A 183 -49.78 54.17 -22.39
C TYR A 183 -48.48 54.90 -22.06
N LYS A 184 -48.29 55.32 -20.81
CA LYS A 184 -47.07 56.03 -20.34
C LYS A 184 -46.14 55.14 -19.51
N ASP A 185 -46.69 54.15 -18.81
CA ASP A 185 -45.91 53.27 -17.95
C ASP A 185 -45.43 52.01 -18.69
N PHE A 186 -44.12 51.91 -18.87
CA PHE A 186 -43.47 50.77 -19.52
C PHE A 186 -43.41 49.52 -18.63
N THR A 187 -43.37 49.69 -17.30
CA THR A 187 -43.36 48.59 -16.33
C THR A 187 -44.68 47.83 -16.38
N LEU A 188 -45.81 48.55 -16.38
CA LEU A 188 -47.15 47.97 -16.50
C LEU A 188 -47.37 47.27 -17.86
N GLN A 189 -46.78 47.78 -18.96
CA GLN A 189 -46.83 47.14 -20.27
C GLN A 189 -46.07 45.79 -20.30
N ILE A 190 -44.87 45.73 -19.70
CA ILE A 190 -44.11 44.48 -19.58
C ILE A 190 -44.84 43.49 -18.66
N ASP A 191 -45.36 43.95 -17.52
CA ASP A 191 -46.06 43.09 -16.57
C ASP A 191 -47.34 42.49 -17.18
N MET A 192 -48.09 43.28 -17.95
CA MET A 192 -49.23 42.79 -18.74
C MET A 192 -48.80 41.69 -19.72
N ALA A 193 -47.70 41.87 -20.46
CA ALA A 193 -47.18 40.85 -21.39
C ALA A 193 -46.77 39.55 -20.66
N PHE A 194 -46.12 39.67 -19.49
CA PHE A 194 -45.74 38.52 -18.67
C PHE A 194 -46.98 37.77 -18.13
N ASN A 195 -47.99 38.49 -17.63
CA ASN A 195 -49.19 37.87 -17.07
C ASN A 195 -50.14 37.28 -18.14
N VAL A 196 -50.15 37.81 -19.36
CA VAL A 196 -50.77 37.15 -20.52
C VAL A 196 -50.05 35.83 -20.85
N PHE A 197 -48.72 35.79 -20.82
CA PHE A 197 -47.97 34.54 -20.99
C PHE A 197 -48.27 33.53 -19.87
N PHE A 198 -48.33 33.96 -18.60
CA PHE A 198 -48.69 33.07 -17.49
C PHE A 198 -50.12 32.54 -17.59
N LEU A 199 -51.08 33.33 -18.09
CA LEU A 199 -52.45 32.87 -18.35
C LEU A 199 -52.48 31.73 -19.39
N LEU A 200 -51.70 31.85 -20.47
CA LEU A 200 -51.56 30.80 -21.48
C LEU A 200 -50.88 29.55 -20.92
N TYR A 201 -49.82 29.71 -20.12
CA TYR A 201 -49.13 28.59 -19.46
C TYR A 201 -50.03 27.87 -18.44
N PHE A 202 -50.78 28.62 -17.62
CA PHE A 202 -51.81 28.09 -16.73
C PHE A 202 -52.85 27.29 -17.51
N GLY A 203 -53.32 27.79 -18.66
CA GLY A 203 -54.24 27.08 -19.55
C GLY A 203 -53.69 25.73 -20.04
N LEU A 204 -52.42 25.69 -20.46
CA LEU A 204 -51.75 24.45 -20.87
C LEU A 204 -51.63 23.45 -19.70
N ARG A 205 -51.23 23.91 -18.50
CA ARG A 205 -51.19 23.06 -17.30
C ARG A 205 -52.58 22.53 -16.91
N PHE A 206 -53.60 23.40 -16.93
CA PHE A 206 -54.98 23.01 -16.65
C PHE A 206 -55.51 21.96 -17.62
N ILE A 207 -55.17 22.04 -18.91
CA ILE A 207 -55.53 21.04 -19.93
C ILE A 207 -54.83 19.71 -19.63
N ALA A 208 -53.52 19.72 -19.40
CA ALA A 208 -52.72 18.51 -19.15
C ALA A 208 -53.10 17.75 -17.86
N ALA A 209 -53.53 18.47 -16.81
CA ALA A 209 -53.80 17.91 -15.48
C ALA A 209 -54.74 16.69 -15.48
N ASN A 210 -54.35 15.61 -14.79
CA ASN A 210 -55.17 14.40 -14.62
C ASN A 210 -56.41 14.68 -13.75
N ASP A 211 -56.21 15.31 -12.58
CA ASP A 211 -57.28 15.75 -11.69
C ASP A 211 -57.37 17.28 -11.71
N LYS A 212 -58.50 17.82 -12.18
CA LYS A 212 -58.73 19.27 -12.28
C LYS A 212 -58.93 19.96 -10.93
N LEU A 213 -59.41 19.25 -9.91
CA LEU A 213 -59.59 19.80 -8.55
C LEU A 213 -58.25 19.86 -7.82
N TRP A 214 -57.43 18.81 -7.93
CA TRP A 214 -56.10 18.78 -7.33
C TRP A 214 -55.19 19.87 -7.94
N PHE A 215 -55.22 20.02 -9.27
CA PHE A 215 -54.53 21.12 -9.96
C PHE A 215 -55.05 22.52 -9.56
N TRP A 216 -56.35 22.69 -9.27
CA TRP A 216 -56.91 23.97 -8.83
C TRP A 216 -56.45 24.37 -7.43
N LEU A 217 -56.05 23.40 -6.61
CA LEU A 217 -55.53 23.60 -5.24
C LEU A 217 -53.99 23.49 -5.17
N GLU A 218 -53.31 23.30 -6.31
CA GLU A 218 -51.86 23.29 -6.40
C GLU A 218 -51.29 24.69 -6.11
N VAL A 219 -50.23 24.78 -5.29
CA VAL A 219 -49.63 26.08 -4.87
C VAL A 219 -49.26 26.96 -6.07
N ASN A 220 -48.71 26.37 -7.15
CA ASN A 220 -48.34 27.14 -8.34
C ASN A 220 -49.56 27.66 -9.11
N SER A 221 -50.74 27.03 -8.99
CA SER A 221 -52.01 27.52 -9.54
C SER A 221 -52.59 28.63 -8.66
N VAL A 222 -52.49 28.48 -7.33
CA VAL A 222 -52.87 29.50 -6.35
C VAL A 222 -52.10 30.81 -6.59
N VAL A 223 -50.79 30.74 -6.82
CA VAL A 223 -49.98 31.92 -7.17
C VAL A 223 -50.51 32.60 -8.44
N ASP A 224 -50.88 31.85 -9.48
CA ASP A 224 -51.43 32.43 -10.72
C ASP A 224 -52.76 33.16 -10.46
N PHE A 225 -53.68 32.58 -9.67
CA PHE A 225 -54.97 33.23 -9.32
C PHE A 225 -54.82 34.54 -8.51
N PHE A 226 -53.76 34.69 -7.71
CA PHE A 226 -53.51 35.90 -6.93
C PHE A 226 -52.59 36.92 -7.62
N THR A 227 -51.98 36.58 -8.77
CA THR A 227 -51.04 37.47 -9.47
C THR A 227 -51.49 37.89 -10.86
N VAL A 228 -52.27 37.05 -11.57
CA VAL A 228 -52.70 37.31 -12.95
C VAL A 228 -53.99 38.15 -13.04
N PRO A 229 -55.12 37.82 -12.37
CA PRO A 229 -56.34 38.65 -12.42
C PRO A 229 -56.16 40.12 -11.98
N PRO A 230 -55.41 40.44 -10.90
CA PRO A 230 -55.18 41.83 -10.48
C PRO A 230 -54.49 42.70 -11.54
N VAL A 231 -53.67 42.13 -12.42
CA VAL A 231 -52.99 42.89 -13.49
C VAL A 231 -53.97 43.29 -14.59
N PHE A 232 -54.92 42.42 -14.94
CA PHE A 232 -56.01 42.79 -15.85
C PHE A 232 -56.92 43.88 -15.25
N VAL A 233 -57.20 43.82 -13.94
CA VAL A 233 -57.92 44.91 -13.22
C VAL A 233 -57.09 46.21 -13.20
N SER A 234 -55.77 46.11 -13.06
CA SER A 234 -54.86 47.26 -13.07
C SER A 234 -54.91 48.05 -14.39
N VAL A 235 -54.88 47.33 -15.52
CA VAL A 235 -55.02 47.92 -16.85
C VAL A 235 -56.43 48.48 -17.07
N TYR A 236 -57.48 47.79 -16.61
CA TYR A 236 -58.87 48.24 -16.73
C TYR A 236 -59.14 49.54 -15.93
N LEU A 237 -58.55 49.69 -14.74
CA LEU A 237 -58.73 50.86 -13.88
C LEU A 237 -57.68 51.97 -14.09
N ASN A 238 -56.65 51.77 -14.93
CA ASN A 238 -55.46 52.63 -15.04
C ASN A 238 -54.86 53.00 -13.68
N ARG A 239 -54.80 52.00 -12.78
CA ARG A 239 -54.34 52.15 -11.40
C ARG A 239 -53.56 50.90 -11.00
N SER A 240 -52.42 51.07 -10.36
CA SER A 240 -51.61 49.97 -9.83
C SER A 240 -51.86 49.77 -8.35
N TRP A 241 -51.76 48.51 -7.92
CA TRP A 241 -51.81 48.10 -6.52
C TRP A 241 -50.73 47.05 -6.30
N LEU A 242 -49.88 47.28 -5.30
CA LEU A 242 -48.76 46.38 -4.97
C LEU A 242 -49.27 45.03 -4.45
N GLY A 243 -50.23 45.08 -3.52
CA GLY A 243 -51.04 43.95 -3.06
C GLY A 243 -50.28 42.63 -2.87
N LEU A 244 -50.82 41.55 -3.45
CA LEU A 244 -50.30 40.19 -3.35
C LEU A 244 -49.24 39.85 -4.42
N ARG A 245 -48.66 40.84 -5.11
CA ARG A 245 -47.61 40.61 -6.14
C ARG A 245 -46.40 39.84 -5.60
N PHE A 246 -46.10 39.93 -4.30
CA PHE A 246 -45.02 39.18 -3.66
C PHE A 246 -45.14 37.65 -3.77
N LEU A 247 -46.35 37.11 -3.97
CA LEU A 247 -46.55 35.67 -4.17
C LEU A 247 -45.82 35.12 -5.42
N ARG A 248 -45.40 35.99 -6.34
CA ARG A 248 -44.50 35.65 -7.46
C ARG A 248 -43.20 34.98 -6.99
N ALA A 249 -42.71 35.28 -5.78
CA ALA A 249 -41.52 34.67 -5.20
C ALA A 249 -41.66 33.15 -4.95
N LEU A 250 -42.88 32.65 -4.72
CA LEU A 250 -43.14 31.20 -4.57
C LEU A 250 -42.85 30.40 -5.85
N ARG A 251 -42.86 31.02 -7.03
CA ARG A 251 -42.51 30.34 -8.29
C ARG A 251 -41.04 29.87 -8.33
N LEU A 252 -40.16 30.42 -7.49
CA LEU A 252 -38.77 29.95 -7.36
C LEU A 252 -38.66 28.51 -6.81
N ILE A 253 -39.72 27.96 -6.19
CA ILE A 253 -39.77 26.55 -5.75
C ILE A 253 -39.57 25.60 -6.95
N GLN A 254 -40.14 25.92 -8.11
CA GLN A 254 -40.01 25.10 -9.33
C GLN A 254 -38.60 25.08 -9.93
N PHE A 255 -37.66 25.91 -9.46
CA PHE A 255 -36.31 26.01 -10.06
C PHE A 255 -35.52 24.69 -10.01
N SER A 256 -35.66 23.92 -8.93
CA SER A 256 -35.01 22.61 -8.78
C SER A 256 -35.53 21.59 -9.80
N GLU A 257 -36.83 21.59 -10.07
CA GLU A 257 -37.51 20.74 -11.06
C GLU A 257 -37.15 21.15 -12.50
N ILE A 258 -37.20 22.45 -12.79
CA ILE A 258 -36.86 23.03 -14.09
C ILE A 258 -35.41 22.70 -14.51
N LEU A 259 -34.45 22.79 -13.58
CA LEU A 259 -33.05 22.42 -13.85
C LEU A 259 -32.83 20.90 -14.02
N GLN A 260 -33.71 20.05 -13.48
CA GLN A 260 -33.70 18.60 -13.75
C GLN A 260 -34.23 18.31 -15.17
N PHE A 261 -35.34 18.94 -15.58
CA PHE A 261 -35.88 18.84 -16.95
C PHE A 261 -34.86 19.27 -18.02
N LEU A 262 -34.01 20.25 -17.71
CA LEU A 262 -32.92 20.69 -18.57
C LEU A 262 -31.65 19.81 -18.51
N ASN A 263 -31.67 18.72 -17.73
CA ASN A 263 -30.53 17.82 -17.50
C ASN A 263 -29.26 18.51 -16.94
N ILE A 264 -29.43 19.64 -16.25
CA ILE A 264 -28.34 20.39 -15.62
C ILE A 264 -27.99 19.76 -14.26
N LEU A 265 -29.00 19.48 -13.43
CA LEU A 265 -28.83 18.78 -12.15
C LEU A 265 -28.91 17.27 -12.36
N LYS A 266 -27.80 16.56 -12.13
CA LYS A 266 -27.66 15.12 -12.37
C LYS A 266 -27.38 14.27 -11.13
N THR A 267 -26.98 14.87 -10.02
CA THR A 267 -26.66 14.14 -8.77
C THR A 267 -27.70 14.43 -7.70
N SER A 268 -28.01 13.43 -6.86
CA SER A 268 -28.96 13.58 -5.75
C SER A 268 -28.57 14.77 -4.84
N ASN A 269 -27.30 14.89 -4.48
CA ASN A 269 -26.78 16.00 -3.68
C ASN A 269 -27.02 17.36 -4.34
N SER A 270 -26.76 17.49 -5.65
CA SER A 270 -27.01 18.75 -6.39
C SER A 270 -28.50 19.10 -6.50
N ILE A 271 -29.37 18.09 -6.65
CA ILE A 271 -30.82 18.27 -6.70
C ILE A 271 -31.33 18.71 -5.33
N LYS A 272 -30.94 18.01 -4.27
CA LYS A 272 -31.31 18.29 -2.88
C LYS A 272 -30.85 19.69 -2.45
N LEU A 273 -29.61 20.06 -2.73
CA LEU A 273 -29.04 21.38 -2.42
C LEU A 273 -29.86 22.51 -3.08
N VAL A 274 -30.08 22.44 -4.40
CA VAL A 274 -30.85 23.48 -5.10
C VAL A 274 -32.29 23.51 -4.59
N ASN A 275 -32.91 22.36 -4.28
CA ASN A 275 -34.27 22.32 -3.76
C ASN A 275 -34.41 23.01 -2.39
N LEU A 276 -33.48 22.73 -1.45
CA LEU A 276 -33.46 23.37 -0.14
C LEU A 276 -33.26 24.89 -0.25
N CYS A 277 -32.30 25.33 -1.07
CA CYS A 277 -32.09 26.75 -1.35
C CYS A 277 -33.31 27.42 -1.99
N SER A 278 -33.97 26.77 -2.94
CA SER A 278 -35.19 27.26 -3.59
C SER A 278 -36.35 27.46 -2.61
N ILE A 279 -36.61 26.47 -1.73
CA ILE A 279 -37.68 26.55 -0.73
C ILE A 279 -37.35 27.62 0.34
N PHE A 280 -36.10 27.69 0.79
CA PHE A 280 -35.63 28.70 1.75
C PHE A 280 -35.81 30.13 1.22
N ILE A 281 -35.27 30.42 0.02
CA ILE A 281 -35.29 31.76 -0.57
C ILE A 281 -36.73 32.18 -0.92
N SER A 282 -37.52 31.30 -1.52
CA SER A 282 -38.93 31.60 -1.87
C SER A 282 -39.79 31.90 -0.64
N THR A 283 -39.66 31.13 0.44
CA THR A 283 -40.42 31.35 1.68
C THR A 283 -40.01 32.65 2.36
N TRP A 284 -38.70 32.93 2.47
CA TRP A 284 -38.18 34.16 3.06
C TRP A 284 -38.64 35.42 2.30
N LEU A 285 -38.51 35.44 0.96
CA LEU A 285 -38.93 36.58 0.13
C LEU A 285 -40.46 36.78 0.13
N THR A 286 -41.23 35.69 0.18
CA THR A 286 -42.70 35.74 0.24
C THR A 286 -43.17 36.26 1.60
N ALA A 287 -42.57 35.79 2.69
CA ALA A 287 -42.84 36.27 4.05
C ALA A 287 -42.47 37.75 4.18
N ALA A 288 -41.34 38.18 3.60
CA ALA A 288 -40.92 39.58 3.60
C ALA A 288 -41.94 40.48 2.86
N GLY A 289 -42.49 40.00 1.75
CA GLY A 289 -43.53 40.71 1.00
C GLY A 289 -44.88 40.79 1.74
N PHE A 290 -45.21 39.78 2.53
CA PHE A 290 -46.40 39.81 3.38
C PHE A 290 -46.26 40.86 4.50
N ILE A 291 -45.17 40.85 5.27
CA ILE A 291 -44.97 41.85 6.33
C ILE A 291 -44.79 43.27 5.74
N HIS A 292 -44.17 43.41 4.57
CA HIS A 292 -44.10 44.67 3.83
C HIS A 292 -45.48 45.21 3.42
N LEU A 293 -46.40 44.36 2.96
CA LEU A 293 -47.77 44.79 2.67
C LEU A 293 -48.49 45.22 3.95
N VAL A 294 -48.34 44.46 5.04
CA VAL A 294 -49.08 44.70 6.30
C VAL A 294 -48.60 45.97 7.03
N GLU A 295 -47.29 46.14 7.25
CA GLU A 295 -46.76 47.31 7.97
C GLU A 295 -47.01 48.61 7.20
N ASN A 296 -46.80 48.63 5.89
CA ASN A 296 -47.08 49.82 5.08
C ASN A 296 -48.59 50.13 4.98
N SER A 297 -49.47 49.10 5.00
CA SER A 297 -50.92 49.33 4.95
C SER A 297 -51.47 49.88 6.26
N GLY A 298 -51.00 49.38 7.41
CA GLY A 298 -51.60 49.64 8.73
C GLY A 298 -52.78 48.71 9.06
N ASP A 299 -53.17 48.67 10.33
CA ASP A 299 -54.31 47.88 10.81
C ASP A 299 -55.65 48.55 10.39
N PRO A 300 -56.60 47.82 9.76
CA PRO A 300 -57.85 48.42 9.25
C PRO A 300 -58.74 49.07 10.32
N TRP A 301 -58.64 48.58 11.55
CA TRP A 301 -59.45 49.00 12.70
C TRP A 301 -58.85 50.19 13.47
N GLU A 302 -57.60 50.57 13.19
CA GLU A 302 -57.02 51.88 13.54
C GLU A 302 -57.17 52.89 12.37
N ASN A 303 -58.14 52.66 11.48
CA ASN A 303 -58.33 53.42 10.23
C ASN A 303 -57.05 53.58 9.40
N PHE A 304 -56.15 52.56 9.42
CA PHE A 304 -54.85 52.56 8.75
C PHE A 304 -53.84 53.64 9.23
N GLN A 305 -54.10 54.31 10.38
CA GLN A 305 -53.24 55.38 10.89
C GLN A 305 -51.91 54.89 11.48
N ASN A 306 -51.83 53.64 11.91
CA ASN A 306 -50.63 53.05 12.51
C ASN A 306 -49.66 52.40 11.48
N SER A 307 -49.74 52.81 10.21
CA SER A 307 -48.86 52.38 9.14
C SER A 307 -47.40 52.81 9.39
N GLN A 308 -46.46 51.94 9.06
CA GLN A 308 -45.03 52.18 9.12
C GLN A 308 -44.44 52.04 7.71
N SER A 309 -43.86 53.13 7.21
CA SER A 309 -43.13 53.15 5.94
C SER A 309 -41.84 52.32 6.06
N LEU A 310 -41.89 51.06 5.64
CA LEU A 310 -40.73 50.18 5.50
C LEU A 310 -40.53 49.85 4.02
N SER A 311 -39.29 49.90 3.54
CA SER A 311 -38.95 49.32 2.25
C SER A 311 -38.97 47.80 2.29
N TYR A 312 -39.16 47.17 1.12
CA TYR A 312 -39.14 45.71 0.99
C TYR A 312 -37.84 45.11 1.54
N TRP A 313 -36.70 45.78 1.33
CA TRP A 313 -35.39 45.31 1.76
C TRP A 313 -35.18 45.39 3.28
N GLU A 314 -35.78 46.37 3.97
CA GLU A 314 -35.83 46.40 5.44
C GLU A 314 -36.69 45.25 6.00
N CYS A 315 -37.79 44.89 5.32
CA CYS A 315 -38.58 43.71 5.68
C CYS A 315 -37.82 42.39 5.44
N VAL A 316 -37.06 42.28 4.33
CA VAL A 316 -36.17 41.14 4.05
C VAL A 316 -35.09 41.00 5.13
N TYR A 317 -34.47 42.11 5.53
CA TYR A 317 -33.50 42.18 6.64
C TYR A 317 -34.12 41.76 7.99
N LEU A 318 -35.26 42.36 8.37
CA LEU A 318 -36.02 42.04 9.59
C LEU A 318 -36.27 40.54 9.72
N LEU A 319 -36.72 39.88 8.65
CA LEU A 319 -36.98 38.45 8.70
C LEU A 319 -35.70 37.60 8.79
N MET A 320 -34.60 38.01 8.15
CA MET A 320 -33.31 37.32 8.29
C MET A 320 -32.74 37.43 9.71
N VAL A 321 -32.79 38.62 10.32
CA VAL A 321 -32.41 38.88 11.72
C VAL A 321 -33.30 38.12 12.70
N THR A 322 -34.57 37.92 12.36
CA THR A 322 -35.54 37.17 13.18
C THR A 322 -35.35 35.66 13.08
N MET A 323 -35.25 35.10 11.86
CA MET A 323 -35.13 33.64 11.64
C MET A 323 -33.79 33.06 12.10
N SER A 324 -32.74 33.89 12.13
CA SER A 324 -31.43 33.57 12.73
C SER A 324 -31.37 33.82 14.25
N THR A 325 -32.48 34.25 14.87
CA THR A 325 -32.63 34.55 16.32
C THR A 325 -31.68 35.63 16.87
N VAL A 326 -31.19 36.53 16.01
CA VAL A 326 -30.29 37.63 16.40
C VAL A 326 -31.06 38.81 17.03
N GLY A 327 -32.20 39.19 16.41
CA GLY A 327 -33.19 40.07 17.04
C GLY A 327 -32.71 41.47 17.51
N TYR A 328 -31.93 42.20 16.71
CA TYR A 328 -31.36 43.51 17.10
C TYR A 328 -32.37 44.55 17.60
N GLY A 329 -33.61 44.55 17.11
CA GLY A 329 -34.66 45.49 17.53
C GLY A 329 -34.55 46.91 16.92
N ASP A 330 -33.64 47.10 15.97
CA ASP A 330 -33.49 48.28 15.13
C ASP A 330 -34.68 48.46 14.18
N VAL A 331 -35.11 47.38 13.53
CA VAL A 331 -36.35 47.28 12.75
C VAL A 331 -37.27 46.28 13.45
N TYR A 332 -38.56 46.59 13.57
CA TYR A 332 -39.57 45.71 14.14
C TYR A 332 -40.99 46.07 13.66
N ALA A 333 -41.90 45.10 13.77
CA ALA A 333 -43.32 45.26 13.43
C ALA A 333 -44.06 46.09 14.48
N LYS A 334 -44.69 47.20 14.07
CA LYS A 334 -45.54 48.05 14.91
C LYS A 334 -47.01 47.70 14.79
N THR A 335 -47.48 47.28 13.61
CA THR A 335 -48.88 46.87 13.43
C THR A 335 -49.16 45.57 14.20
N THR A 336 -50.42 45.38 14.58
CA THR A 336 -50.85 44.21 15.35
C THR A 336 -50.99 42.98 14.45
N LEU A 337 -51.48 43.16 13.22
CA LEU A 337 -51.43 42.12 12.19
C LEU A 337 -49.99 41.69 11.87
N GLY A 338 -49.05 42.65 11.81
CA GLY A 338 -47.63 42.37 11.61
C GLY A 338 -47.02 41.61 12.78
N ARG A 339 -47.29 42.01 14.03
CA ARG A 339 -46.86 41.28 15.23
C ARG A 339 -47.44 39.86 15.30
N LEU A 340 -48.71 39.69 14.96
CA LEU A 340 -49.36 38.36 14.90
C LEU A 340 -48.68 37.47 13.86
N PHE A 341 -48.38 38.02 12.66
CA PHE A 341 -47.60 37.31 11.65
C PHE A 341 -46.20 36.94 12.14
N MET A 342 -45.49 37.86 12.82
CA MET A 342 -44.15 37.59 13.35
C MET A 342 -44.15 36.45 14.37
N VAL A 343 -45.19 36.28 15.20
CA VAL A 343 -45.31 35.12 16.11
C VAL A 343 -45.37 33.80 15.34
N PHE A 344 -46.21 33.70 14.29
CA PHE A 344 -46.27 32.50 13.45
C PHE A 344 -44.98 32.29 12.63
N PHE A 345 -44.38 33.37 12.13
CA PHE A 345 -43.14 33.32 11.37
C PHE A 345 -41.94 32.90 12.23
N ILE A 346 -41.87 33.30 13.50
CA ILE A 346 -40.82 32.83 14.43
C ILE A 346 -40.92 31.30 14.61
N LEU A 347 -42.13 30.76 14.83
CA LEU A 347 -42.33 29.32 15.02
C LEU A 347 -41.92 28.50 13.77
N GLY A 348 -42.37 28.91 12.58
CA GLY A 348 -42.05 28.21 11.33
C GLY A 348 -40.62 28.47 10.83
N GLY A 349 -40.17 29.72 10.92
CA GLY A 349 -38.87 30.20 10.44
C GLY A 349 -37.70 29.65 11.25
N LEU A 350 -37.84 29.53 12.58
CA LEU A 350 -36.84 28.88 13.43
C LEU A 350 -36.67 27.40 13.06
N ALA A 351 -37.77 26.68 12.86
CA ALA A 351 -37.73 25.27 12.45
C ALA A 351 -37.11 25.08 11.06
N MET A 352 -37.39 25.99 10.11
CA MET A 352 -36.76 25.99 8.78
C MET A 352 -35.26 26.32 8.86
N PHE A 353 -34.87 27.36 9.60
CA PHE A 353 -33.48 27.79 9.71
C PHE A 353 -32.61 26.70 10.38
N ALA A 354 -33.08 26.15 11.50
CA ALA A 354 -32.38 25.12 12.26
C ALA A 354 -32.23 23.77 11.53
N SER A 355 -33.06 23.49 10.51
CA SER A 355 -32.97 22.27 9.72
C SER A 355 -32.26 22.46 8.38
N TYR A 356 -32.62 23.48 7.60
CA TYR A 356 -32.13 23.66 6.23
C TYR A 356 -30.70 24.21 6.19
N VAL A 357 -30.32 25.11 7.10
CA VAL A 357 -28.99 25.73 7.06
C VAL A 357 -27.86 24.72 7.34
N PRO A 358 -27.94 23.85 8.38
CA PRO A 358 -26.94 22.80 8.57
C PRO A 358 -26.86 21.82 7.38
N GLU A 359 -28.00 21.43 6.81
CA GLU A 359 -28.04 20.48 5.69
C GLU A 359 -27.46 21.08 4.38
N ILE A 360 -27.69 22.37 4.13
CA ILE A 360 -27.03 23.13 3.04
C ILE A 360 -25.52 23.20 3.28
N ILE A 361 -25.07 23.46 4.51
CA ILE A 361 -23.64 23.51 4.86
C ILE A 361 -22.99 22.14 4.66
N GLU A 362 -23.63 21.04 5.07
CA GLU A 362 -23.12 19.69 4.88
C GLU A 362 -23.00 19.31 3.39
N LEU A 363 -24.02 19.64 2.58
CA LEU A 363 -24.02 19.37 1.14
C LEU A 363 -22.94 20.19 0.38
N ILE A 364 -22.62 21.40 0.83
CA ILE A 364 -21.53 22.22 0.29
C ILE A 364 -20.15 21.77 0.82
N GLY A 365 -20.10 21.34 2.08
CA GLY A 365 -18.89 20.92 2.80
C GLY A 365 -18.35 19.55 2.40
N ASN A 366 -19.18 18.69 1.80
CA ASN A 366 -18.84 17.34 1.31
C ASN A 366 -17.88 17.31 0.09
N ARG A 367 -16.93 18.24 0.01
CA ARG A 367 -15.80 18.19 -0.93
C ARG A 367 -14.75 17.21 -0.42
N LYS A 368 -14.43 16.17 -1.21
CA LYS A 368 -13.35 15.23 -0.88
C LYS A 368 -12.00 15.97 -0.83
N LYS A 369 -11.51 16.21 0.39
CA LYS A 369 -10.22 16.87 0.70
C LYS A 369 -9.04 16.28 -0.09
N TYR A 370 -9.03 14.96 -0.26
CA TYR A 370 -7.99 14.19 -0.96
C TYR A 370 -8.45 13.75 -2.38
N GLY A 371 -9.24 14.58 -3.03
CA GLY A 371 -9.52 14.50 -4.47
C GLY A 371 -8.36 15.03 -5.32
N GLY A 372 -8.64 15.45 -6.56
CA GLY A 372 -7.59 15.92 -7.47
C GLY A 372 -6.71 14.80 -8.03
N SER A 373 -5.66 15.16 -8.76
CA SER A 373 -4.74 14.25 -9.46
C SER A 373 -3.29 14.66 -9.24
N TYR A 374 -2.39 13.69 -9.14
CA TYR A 374 -0.95 13.93 -9.05
C TYR A 374 -0.43 14.67 -10.30
N SER A 375 0.44 15.66 -10.06
CA SER A 375 1.00 16.55 -11.08
C SER A 375 2.49 16.25 -11.31
N ALA A 376 2.76 15.20 -12.08
CA ALA A 376 4.12 14.71 -12.35
C ALA A 376 5.12 15.82 -12.70
N VAL A 377 6.18 15.94 -11.90
CA VAL A 377 7.21 16.98 -12.02
C VAL A 377 8.32 16.51 -12.95
N ASN A 378 8.52 17.21 -14.07
CA ASN A 378 9.56 16.88 -15.06
C ASN A 378 10.96 16.72 -14.42
N GLY A 379 11.52 15.52 -14.50
CA GLY A 379 12.86 15.19 -13.97
C GLY A 379 12.87 14.62 -12.55
N ARG A 380 11.73 14.57 -11.86
CA ARG A 380 11.53 13.74 -10.68
C ARG A 380 10.85 12.42 -11.08
N LYS A 381 11.08 11.39 -10.28
CA LYS A 381 10.31 10.13 -10.32
C LYS A 381 9.28 10.15 -9.19
N HIS A 382 8.24 9.34 -9.29
CA HIS A 382 7.38 9.03 -8.16
C HIS A 382 7.09 7.54 -8.04
N ILE A 383 6.80 7.09 -6.84
CA ILE A 383 6.27 5.76 -6.55
C ILE A 383 4.81 5.88 -6.08
N VAL A 384 4.00 4.86 -6.37
CA VAL A 384 2.63 4.77 -5.86
C VAL A 384 2.56 3.71 -4.77
N VAL A 385 2.20 4.11 -3.55
CA VAL A 385 2.05 3.20 -2.41
C VAL A 385 0.56 2.95 -2.17
N CYS A 386 0.16 1.68 -2.09
CA CYS A 386 -1.22 1.26 -1.85
C CYS A 386 -1.29 0.01 -0.96
N GLY A 387 -2.49 -0.54 -0.77
CA GLY A 387 -2.74 -1.64 0.17
C GLY A 387 -3.11 -1.12 1.55
N HIS A 388 -2.60 -1.75 2.61
CA HIS A 388 -2.94 -1.42 3.99
C HIS A 388 -2.15 -0.19 4.51
N ILE A 389 -2.78 0.97 4.45
CA ILE A 389 -2.18 2.27 4.80
C ILE A 389 -2.71 2.73 6.18
N THR A 390 -1.85 2.63 7.19
CA THR A 390 -2.10 3.04 8.59
C THR A 390 -0.94 3.87 9.13
N LEU A 391 -1.07 4.43 10.34
CA LEU A 391 0.01 5.22 10.95
C LEU A 391 1.31 4.39 11.10
N GLU A 392 1.20 3.15 11.58
CA GLU A 392 2.33 2.24 11.78
C GLU A 392 3.01 1.87 10.45
N SER A 393 2.25 1.35 9.48
CA SER A 393 2.82 0.88 8.20
C SER A 393 3.46 2.01 7.40
N VAL A 394 2.89 3.22 7.47
CA VAL A 394 3.47 4.42 6.84
C VAL A 394 4.65 4.97 7.65
N SER A 395 4.60 4.96 8.98
CA SER A 395 5.71 5.42 9.82
C SER A 395 6.98 4.62 9.57
N ASN A 396 6.89 3.28 9.63
CA ASN A 396 8.03 2.39 9.39
C ASN A 396 8.55 2.56 7.96
N PHE A 397 7.65 2.55 6.96
CA PHE A 397 8.02 2.76 5.57
C PHE A 397 8.71 4.11 5.32
N LEU A 398 8.21 5.22 5.87
CA LEU A 398 8.80 6.55 5.68
C LEU A 398 10.12 6.72 6.45
N LYS A 399 10.26 6.12 7.65
CA LYS A 399 11.52 6.07 8.41
C LYS A 399 12.65 5.52 7.54
N ASP A 400 12.46 4.33 6.96
CA ASP A 400 13.45 3.69 6.09
C ASP A 400 13.58 4.36 4.73
N PHE A 401 12.47 4.74 4.08
CA PHE A 401 12.48 5.22 2.69
C PHE A 401 13.13 6.60 2.55
N LEU A 402 12.83 7.53 3.46
CA LEU A 402 13.29 8.93 3.45
C LEU A 402 14.46 9.17 4.41
N HIS A 403 15.17 8.12 4.84
CA HIS A 403 16.29 8.23 5.77
C HIS A 403 17.47 9.00 5.16
N LYS A 404 18.10 9.83 5.99
CA LYS A 404 19.19 10.77 5.66
C LYS A 404 20.45 10.13 5.04
N ASP A 405 20.69 8.84 5.27
CA ASP A 405 21.96 8.19 4.90
C ASP A 405 21.90 7.55 3.49
N ARG A 406 20.72 7.55 2.84
CA ARG A 406 20.60 7.35 1.38
C ARG A 406 21.10 8.59 0.64
N ASP A 407 21.90 8.38 -0.41
CA ASP A 407 22.24 9.44 -1.38
C ASP A 407 20.94 10.10 -1.93
N ASP A 408 20.95 11.41 -2.22
CA ASP A 408 19.77 12.24 -2.59
C ASP A 408 18.92 11.74 -3.78
N VAL A 409 18.09 10.72 -3.57
CA VAL A 409 17.16 10.22 -4.58
C VAL A 409 15.89 11.08 -4.60
N ASN A 410 15.75 11.85 -5.68
CA ASN A 410 14.58 12.70 -5.94
C ASN A 410 13.37 11.86 -6.41
N VAL A 411 12.82 11.08 -5.49
CA VAL A 411 11.57 10.29 -5.64
C VAL A 411 10.49 10.86 -4.71
N GLU A 412 9.32 11.13 -5.28
CA GLU A 412 8.10 11.52 -4.54
C GLU A 412 7.24 10.29 -4.24
N ILE A 413 6.51 10.31 -3.12
CA ILE A 413 5.73 9.17 -2.63
C ILE A 413 4.24 9.52 -2.68
N VAL A 414 3.49 8.81 -3.51
CA VAL A 414 2.06 9.05 -3.75
C VAL A 414 1.24 7.92 -3.14
N PHE A 415 0.61 8.17 -1.99
CA PHE A 415 -0.27 7.20 -1.33
C PHE A 415 -1.66 7.18 -1.96
N LEU A 416 -2.20 5.98 -2.23
CA LEU A 416 -3.54 5.77 -2.78
C LEU A 416 -4.33 4.78 -1.91
N HIS A 417 -5.32 5.29 -1.17
CA HIS A 417 -6.14 4.51 -0.24
C HIS A 417 -7.61 4.95 -0.25
N ASN A 418 -8.55 4.04 -0.01
CA ASN A 418 -9.98 4.34 -0.08
C ASN A 418 -10.52 5.04 1.18
N ILE A 419 -9.96 4.70 2.35
CA ILE A 419 -10.25 5.32 3.64
C ILE A 419 -9.38 6.58 3.79
N SER A 420 -9.97 7.69 4.24
CA SER A 420 -9.26 8.94 4.55
C SER A 420 -8.32 8.78 5.75
N PRO A 421 -7.15 9.44 5.77
CA PRO A 421 -6.20 9.36 6.88
C PRO A 421 -6.82 9.88 8.18
N ASN A 422 -6.38 9.31 9.32
CA ASN A 422 -6.68 9.87 10.64
C ASN A 422 -5.81 11.12 10.90
N LEU A 423 -6.08 11.85 11.99
CA LEU A 423 -5.40 13.12 12.28
C LEU A 423 -3.88 12.96 12.49
N GLU A 424 -3.43 11.81 12.97
CA GLU A 424 -2.02 11.48 13.19
C GLU A 424 -1.29 11.23 11.87
N LEU A 425 -1.89 10.46 10.97
CA LEU A 425 -1.38 10.21 9.62
C LEU A 425 -1.42 11.50 8.77
N GLU A 426 -2.42 12.37 8.96
CA GLU A 426 -2.39 13.72 8.41
C GLU A 426 -1.22 14.56 8.94
N ALA A 427 -0.87 14.43 10.23
CA ALA A 427 0.27 15.12 10.80
C ALA A 427 1.60 14.57 10.26
N LEU A 428 1.71 13.26 10.07
CA LEU A 428 2.86 12.61 9.44
C LEU A 428 3.03 13.06 7.98
N PHE A 429 1.98 13.07 7.17
CA PHE A 429 2.04 13.61 5.80
C PHE A 429 2.42 15.10 5.77
N LYS A 430 1.92 15.92 6.71
CA LYS A 430 2.30 17.34 6.83
C LYS A 430 3.77 17.55 7.21
N ARG A 431 4.41 16.62 7.93
CA ARG A 431 5.87 16.66 8.21
C ARG A 431 6.71 16.47 6.94
N HIS A 432 6.23 15.67 5.99
CA HIS A 432 6.92 15.34 4.73
C HIS A 432 6.26 15.99 3.49
N PHE A 433 5.68 17.18 3.66
CA PHE A 433 4.82 17.85 2.66
C PHE A 433 5.43 18.04 1.25
N THR A 434 6.76 18.10 1.12
CA THR A 434 7.46 18.24 -0.18
C THR A 434 7.88 16.93 -0.83
N GLN A 435 7.58 15.79 -0.19
CA GLN A 435 7.98 14.43 -0.59
C GLN A 435 6.80 13.46 -0.65
N VAL A 436 5.72 13.73 0.10
CA VAL A 436 4.60 12.81 0.30
C VAL A 436 3.26 13.47 -0.04
N GLU A 437 2.51 12.88 -0.98
CA GLU A 437 1.13 13.23 -1.29
C GLU A 437 0.18 12.05 -1.01
N PHE A 438 -1.09 12.35 -0.70
CA PHE A 438 -2.12 11.35 -0.45
C PHE A 438 -3.39 11.62 -1.27
N TYR A 439 -3.90 10.59 -1.95
CA TYR A 439 -5.13 10.63 -2.73
C TYR A 439 -6.14 9.57 -2.25
N GLN A 440 -7.38 9.99 -2.01
CA GLN A 440 -8.45 9.08 -1.61
C GLN A 440 -9.06 8.38 -2.83
N GLY A 441 -8.80 7.09 -3.03
CA GLY A 441 -9.27 6.29 -4.17
C GLY A 441 -8.92 4.81 -4.05
N SER A 442 -9.23 3.99 -5.05
CA SER A 442 -8.91 2.55 -5.03
C SER A 442 -8.12 2.12 -6.28
N VAL A 443 -7.05 1.34 -6.10
CA VAL A 443 -6.30 0.74 -7.22
C VAL A 443 -7.12 -0.24 -8.07
N LEU A 444 -8.28 -0.69 -7.58
CA LEU A 444 -9.25 -1.48 -8.36
C LEU A 444 -10.05 -0.62 -9.36
N ASN A 445 -9.94 0.72 -9.29
CA ASN A 445 -10.58 1.67 -10.19
C ASN A 445 -9.56 2.26 -11.17
N PRO A 446 -9.68 2.02 -12.50
CA PRO A 446 -8.74 2.54 -13.49
C PRO A 446 -8.72 4.07 -13.57
N HIS A 447 -9.79 4.76 -13.14
CA HIS A 447 -9.78 6.22 -13.05
C HIS A 447 -8.89 6.74 -11.91
N ASP A 448 -8.75 6.00 -10.81
CA ASP A 448 -7.84 6.38 -9.72
C ASP A 448 -6.38 6.08 -10.08
N LEU A 449 -6.12 4.98 -10.81
CA LEU A 449 -4.81 4.68 -11.40
C LEU A 449 -4.33 5.78 -12.36
N ALA A 450 -5.21 6.27 -13.23
CA ALA A 450 -4.94 7.41 -14.11
C ALA A 450 -4.70 8.74 -13.36
N ARG A 451 -5.25 8.84 -12.15
CA ARG A 451 -5.25 10.04 -11.29
C ARG A 451 -3.98 10.16 -10.44
N VAL A 452 -3.37 9.04 -10.06
CA VAL A 452 -2.02 8.97 -9.44
C VAL A 452 -0.89 8.76 -10.46
N LYS A 453 -1.20 8.82 -11.75
CA LYS A 453 -0.22 8.75 -12.85
C LYS A 453 0.64 7.47 -12.85
N ILE A 454 0.00 6.34 -12.53
CA ILE A 454 0.66 5.00 -12.49
C ILE A 454 1.39 4.67 -13.80
N GLU A 455 0.90 5.19 -14.94
CA GLU A 455 1.47 5.13 -16.29
C GLU A 455 2.89 5.72 -16.43
N SER A 456 3.33 6.49 -15.44
CA SER A 456 4.63 7.19 -15.38
C SER A 456 5.34 7.01 -14.03
N ALA A 457 4.78 6.21 -13.12
CA ALA A 457 5.40 5.88 -11.84
C ALA A 457 6.55 4.89 -12.04
N ASP A 458 7.57 4.99 -11.20
CA ASP A 458 8.76 4.15 -11.29
C ASP A 458 8.53 2.73 -10.76
N ALA A 459 7.72 2.63 -9.70
CA ALA A 459 7.24 1.39 -9.12
C ALA A 459 5.90 1.61 -8.39
N CYS A 460 5.17 0.52 -8.17
CA CYS A 460 4.06 0.47 -7.22
C CYS A 460 4.37 -0.48 -6.06
N LEU A 461 4.20 0.00 -4.84
CA LEU A 461 4.43 -0.77 -3.61
C LEU A 461 3.08 -1.09 -2.97
N ILE A 462 2.86 -2.36 -2.62
CA ILE A 462 1.63 -2.85 -2.00
C ILE A 462 1.93 -3.37 -0.60
N LEU A 463 1.42 -2.68 0.41
CA LEU A 463 1.53 -3.03 1.83
C LEU A 463 0.39 -3.98 2.23
N ALA A 464 0.69 -4.98 3.06
CA ALA A 464 -0.29 -5.92 3.59
C ALA A 464 -0.63 -5.60 5.06
N ASN A 465 -1.84 -5.96 5.51
CA ASN A 465 -2.12 -5.99 6.94
C ASN A 465 -1.45 -7.22 7.56
N LYS A 466 -0.37 -7.03 8.32
CA LYS A 466 0.36 -8.10 9.01
C LYS A 466 -0.49 -8.83 10.07
N TYR A 467 -1.54 -8.17 10.57
CA TYR A 467 -2.34 -8.56 11.73
C TYR A 467 -3.83 -8.79 11.37
N CYS A 468 -4.10 -9.22 10.14
CA CYS A 468 -5.47 -9.49 9.68
C CYS A 468 -6.00 -10.84 10.19
N ALA A 469 -7.31 -10.92 10.47
CA ALA A 469 -7.96 -12.14 10.94
C ALA A 469 -7.71 -13.37 10.05
N ASP A 470 -7.82 -13.21 8.74
CA ASP A 470 -7.59 -14.23 7.71
C ASP A 470 -6.48 -13.77 6.75
N PRO A 471 -5.26 -14.34 6.84
CA PRO A 471 -4.15 -14.02 5.94
C PRO A 471 -4.40 -14.35 4.47
N ASP A 472 -5.19 -15.39 4.16
CA ASP A 472 -5.46 -15.78 2.78
C ASP A 472 -6.41 -14.78 2.09
N ALA A 473 -7.31 -14.14 2.85
CA ALA A 473 -8.21 -13.10 2.35
C ALA A 473 -7.50 -11.75 2.05
N GLU A 474 -6.52 -11.34 2.86
CA GLU A 474 -5.72 -10.13 2.57
C GLU A 474 -4.73 -10.39 1.43
N ASP A 475 -4.13 -11.59 1.34
CA ASP A 475 -3.31 -12.00 0.20
C ASP A 475 -4.11 -12.05 -1.11
N ALA A 476 -5.31 -12.64 -1.10
CA ALA A 476 -6.21 -12.61 -2.27
C ALA A 476 -6.56 -11.16 -2.66
N SER A 477 -6.75 -10.28 -1.67
CA SER A 477 -6.96 -8.84 -1.90
C SER A 477 -5.73 -8.18 -2.53
N ASN A 478 -4.51 -8.51 -2.09
CA ASN A 478 -3.26 -8.05 -2.69
C ASN A 478 -3.09 -8.55 -4.14
N ILE A 479 -3.34 -9.83 -4.41
CA ILE A 479 -3.31 -10.39 -5.76
C ILE A 479 -4.28 -9.64 -6.69
N MET A 480 -5.49 -9.31 -6.22
CA MET A 480 -6.44 -8.49 -6.99
C MET A 480 -5.96 -7.04 -7.22
N ARG A 481 -5.25 -6.43 -6.25
CA ARG A 481 -4.58 -5.12 -6.42
C ARG A 481 -3.51 -5.21 -7.52
N VAL A 482 -2.64 -6.24 -7.50
CA VAL A 482 -1.62 -6.52 -8.54
C VAL A 482 -2.26 -6.69 -9.92
N ILE A 483 -3.31 -7.52 -10.03
CA ILE A 483 -4.01 -7.78 -11.31
C ILE A 483 -4.57 -6.49 -11.91
N SER A 484 -5.20 -5.62 -11.10
CA SER A 484 -5.74 -4.34 -11.59
C SER A 484 -4.65 -3.44 -12.16
N ILE A 485 -3.53 -3.30 -11.42
CA ILE A 485 -2.40 -2.46 -11.83
C ILE A 485 -1.73 -3.01 -13.10
N LYS A 486 -1.45 -4.32 -13.16
CA LYS A 486 -0.86 -4.96 -14.34
C LYS A 486 -1.78 -4.98 -15.57
N ASN A 487 -3.10 -4.96 -15.38
CA ASN A 487 -4.07 -4.83 -16.46
C ASN A 487 -4.12 -3.38 -17.01
N TYR A 488 -3.91 -2.38 -16.16
CA TYR A 488 -3.84 -0.98 -16.56
C TYR A 488 -2.50 -0.62 -17.24
N HIS A 489 -1.37 -1.03 -16.66
CA HIS A 489 -0.04 -0.80 -17.23
C HIS A 489 0.89 -2.02 -16.98
N PRO A 490 1.02 -2.96 -17.93
CA PRO A 490 1.75 -4.22 -17.73
C PRO A 490 3.23 -4.09 -17.33
N LYS A 491 3.89 -3.00 -17.75
CA LYS A 491 5.35 -2.81 -17.59
C LYS A 491 5.79 -2.14 -16.29
N ILE A 492 4.87 -1.75 -15.41
CA ILE A 492 5.25 -1.13 -14.12
C ILE A 492 5.84 -2.20 -13.21
N ARG A 493 6.93 -1.86 -12.53
CA ARG A 493 7.49 -2.69 -11.46
C ARG A 493 6.54 -2.72 -10.26
N ILE A 494 6.16 -3.90 -9.79
CA ILE A 494 5.33 -4.05 -8.59
C ILE A 494 6.09 -4.80 -7.50
N ILE A 495 6.13 -4.22 -6.30
CA ILE A 495 6.65 -4.88 -5.10
C ILE A 495 5.46 -5.08 -4.16
N THR A 496 5.16 -6.32 -3.78
CA THR A 496 4.03 -6.64 -2.89
C THR A 496 4.49 -7.44 -1.69
N GLN A 497 3.96 -7.09 -0.50
CA GLN A 497 3.98 -8.01 0.63
C GLN A 497 2.96 -9.14 0.36
N MET A 498 3.32 -10.35 0.78
CA MET A 498 2.44 -11.52 0.85
C MET A 498 2.60 -12.13 2.24
N LEU A 499 1.51 -12.56 2.86
CA LEU A 499 1.53 -13.17 4.19
C LEU A 499 1.93 -14.63 4.08
N GLN A 500 1.27 -15.39 3.18
CA GLN A 500 1.45 -16.82 3.01
C GLN A 500 2.28 -17.19 1.76
N TYR A 501 2.98 -18.32 1.82
CA TYR A 501 3.84 -18.78 0.73
C TYR A 501 3.05 -19.36 -0.46
N HIS A 502 1.95 -20.09 -0.23
CA HIS A 502 1.16 -20.67 -1.33
C HIS A 502 0.49 -19.59 -2.19
N ASN A 503 -0.02 -18.51 -1.59
CA ASN A 503 -0.64 -17.41 -2.33
C ASN A 503 0.33 -16.71 -3.30
N LYS A 504 1.62 -16.67 -2.95
CA LYS A 504 2.70 -16.16 -3.81
C LYS A 504 2.74 -16.83 -5.19
N ALA A 505 2.39 -18.11 -5.28
CA ALA A 505 2.35 -18.85 -6.54
C ALA A 505 1.31 -18.27 -7.53
N HIS A 506 0.22 -17.68 -7.04
CA HIS A 506 -0.79 -17.07 -7.91
C HIS A 506 -0.27 -15.82 -8.65
N LEU A 507 0.75 -15.13 -8.13
CA LEU A 507 1.39 -14.01 -8.82
C LEU A 507 2.17 -14.49 -10.06
N LEU A 508 2.84 -15.65 -9.97
CA LEU A 508 3.58 -16.26 -11.09
C LEU A 508 2.67 -16.68 -12.26
N ASN A 509 1.37 -16.87 -11.99
CA ASN A 509 0.36 -17.19 -13.00
C ASN A 509 -0.18 -15.94 -13.75
N ILE A 510 0.18 -14.72 -13.31
CA ILE A 510 -0.21 -13.48 -13.99
C ILE A 510 0.72 -13.28 -15.20
N PRO A 511 0.22 -13.20 -16.46
CA PRO A 511 1.06 -13.18 -17.66
C PRO A 511 1.92 -11.90 -17.80
N SER A 512 1.58 -10.85 -17.06
CA SER A 512 2.32 -9.58 -16.99
C SER A 512 3.26 -9.47 -15.77
N TRP A 513 3.41 -10.54 -14.98
CA TRP A 513 4.34 -10.58 -13.84
C TRP A 513 5.71 -11.08 -14.29
N ASN A 514 6.72 -10.22 -14.16
CA ASN A 514 8.07 -10.45 -14.66
C ASN A 514 9.13 -10.12 -13.61
N TRP A 515 9.52 -11.14 -12.83
CA TRP A 515 10.60 -11.10 -11.84
C TRP A 515 11.98 -10.69 -12.40
N LYS A 516 12.14 -10.55 -13.72
CA LYS A 516 13.37 -10.05 -14.37
C LYS A 516 13.36 -8.54 -14.63
N GLU A 517 12.19 -7.91 -14.53
CA GLU A 517 12.00 -6.45 -14.58
C GLU A 517 11.73 -5.89 -13.16
N GLY A 518 11.99 -6.69 -12.11
CA GLY A 518 11.89 -6.30 -10.70
C GLY A 518 10.52 -6.50 -10.06
N ASP A 519 9.61 -7.29 -10.65
CA ASP A 519 8.37 -7.65 -9.96
C ASP A 519 8.68 -8.62 -8.80
N ASP A 520 8.58 -8.11 -7.57
CA ASP A 520 9.06 -8.75 -6.35
C ASP A 520 7.90 -9.04 -5.37
N ALA A 521 7.86 -10.29 -4.87
CA ALA A 521 6.87 -10.72 -3.88
C ALA A 521 7.56 -11.09 -2.56
N ILE A 522 7.47 -10.19 -1.58
CA ILE A 522 8.06 -10.35 -0.25
C ILE A 522 7.11 -11.17 0.61
N CYS A 523 7.34 -12.49 0.69
CA CYS A 523 6.56 -13.37 1.55
C CYS A 523 7.05 -13.32 3.00
N LEU A 524 6.22 -12.80 3.92
CA LEU A 524 6.58 -12.64 5.32
C LEU A 524 6.75 -13.99 6.02
N ALA A 525 5.85 -14.96 5.81
CA ALA A 525 6.01 -16.31 6.37
C ALA A 525 7.22 -17.08 5.79
N GLU A 526 7.66 -16.78 4.56
CA GLU A 526 8.88 -17.36 3.98
C GLU A 526 10.13 -16.84 4.71
N LEU A 527 10.22 -15.51 4.84
CA LEU A 527 11.38 -14.84 5.41
C LEU A 527 11.46 -15.02 6.93
N LYS A 528 10.36 -14.78 7.66
CA LYS A 528 10.25 -14.95 9.13
C LYS A 528 10.73 -16.33 9.57
N ALA A 529 10.10 -17.38 9.04
CA ALA A 529 10.45 -18.76 9.37
C ALA A 529 11.88 -19.11 8.91
N GLY A 530 12.34 -18.56 7.79
CA GLY A 530 13.69 -18.73 7.30
C GLY A 530 14.78 -18.09 8.19
N PHE A 531 14.59 -16.86 8.67
CA PHE A 531 15.55 -16.20 9.57
C PHE A 531 15.68 -16.94 10.90
N ILE A 532 14.56 -17.45 11.42
CA ILE A 532 14.52 -18.31 12.59
C ILE A 532 15.19 -19.67 12.31
N ALA A 533 14.95 -20.28 11.14
CA ALA A 533 15.60 -21.52 10.72
C ALA A 533 17.13 -21.40 10.62
N GLN A 534 17.65 -20.32 10.04
CA GLN A 534 19.10 -20.08 10.02
C GLN A 534 19.66 -19.80 11.41
N SER A 535 18.89 -19.17 12.29
CA SER A 535 19.31 -18.95 13.69
C SER A 535 19.40 -20.25 14.50
N CYS A 536 18.64 -21.28 14.12
CA CYS A 536 18.82 -22.65 14.65
C CYS A 536 20.11 -23.34 14.17
N LEU A 537 20.81 -22.78 13.17
CA LEU A 537 22.11 -23.24 12.68
C LEU A 537 23.25 -22.40 13.26
N ALA A 538 23.04 -21.08 13.39
CA ALA A 538 23.98 -20.11 13.98
C ALA A 538 23.20 -19.01 14.73
N GLN A 539 23.18 -19.07 16.06
CA GLN A 539 22.36 -18.18 16.91
C GLN A 539 22.76 -16.71 16.70
N GLY A 540 21.78 -15.81 16.60
CA GLY A 540 22.02 -14.38 16.32
C GLY A 540 22.08 -13.99 14.83
N LEU A 541 22.02 -14.95 13.90
CA LEU A 541 22.05 -14.60 12.47
C LEU A 541 20.81 -13.81 12.02
N SER A 542 19.63 -14.06 12.61
CA SER A 542 18.40 -13.28 12.37
C SER A 542 18.63 -11.78 12.59
N THR A 543 19.17 -11.41 13.75
CA THR A 543 19.56 -10.04 14.13
C THR A 543 20.58 -9.46 13.17
N MET A 544 21.65 -10.21 12.86
CA MET A 544 22.69 -9.75 11.93
C MET A 544 22.10 -9.38 10.56
N LEU A 545 21.27 -10.26 10.00
CA LEU A 545 20.69 -10.04 8.69
C LEU A 545 19.61 -8.94 8.70
N ALA A 546 18.79 -8.85 9.76
CA ALA A 546 17.82 -7.76 9.93
C ALA A 546 18.50 -6.38 9.98
N ASN A 547 19.64 -6.28 10.66
CA ASN A 547 20.42 -5.05 10.74
C ASN A 547 21.00 -4.62 9.38
N LEU A 548 21.32 -5.58 8.49
CA LEU A 548 21.91 -5.31 7.17
C LEU A 548 20.95 -4.75 6.10
N PHE A 549 19.65 -4.68 6.37
CA PHE A 549 18.66 -4.11 5.42
C PHE A 549 17.66 -3.11 6.02
N SER A 550 17.60 -2.92 7.34
CA SER A 550 17.07 -1.69 7.95
C SER A 550 18.13 -0.58 7.81
N MET A 551 17.76 0.62 7.36
CA MET A 551 18.73 1.72 7.38
C MET A 551 18.69 2.47 8.70
N ARG A 552 19.85 2.62 9.36
CA ARG A 552 19.92 3.15 10.72
C ARG A 552 21.07 4.13 10.88
N SER A 553 20.79 5.21 11.62
CA SER A 553 21.80 6.17 12.01
C SER A 553 22.85 5.49 12.89
N PHE A 554 24.14 5.66 12.59
CA PHE A 554 25.17 5.41 13.59
C PHE A 554 24.99 6.35 14.79
N ILE A 555 25.11 5.80 16.00
CA ILE A 555 25.07 6.52 17.28
C ILE A 555 26.40 6.25 17.97
N GLU A 556 27.14 7.30 18.29
CA GLU A 556 28.43 7.22 18.94
C GLU A 556 28.23 7.12 20.46
N ILE A 557 28.70 6.03 21.08
CA ILE A 557 28.69 5.82 22.53
C ILE A 557 30.13 5.91 23.04
N GLU A 558 30.40 6.87 23.92
CA GLU A 558 31.73 7.06 24.53
C GLU A 558 32.05 5.98 25.58
N GLU A 559 31.03 5.50 26.29
CA GLU A 559 31.16 4.48 27.35
C GLU A 559 31.48 3.10 26.78
N ASP A 560 32.30 2.33 27.49
CA ASP A 560 32.75 1.01 27.04
C ASP A 560 31.74 -0.09 27.40
N THR A 561 30.59 -0.07 26.74
CA THR A 561 29.49 -1.02 26.92
C THR A 561 29.35 -1.99 25.74
N TRP A 562 28.55 -3.04 25.90
CA TRP A 562 28.24 -3.96 24.78
C TRP A 562 27.52 -3.24 23.61
N GLN A 563 26.73 -2.20 23.90
CA GLN A 563 25.95 -1.46 22.90
C GLN A 563 26.85 -0.71 21.89
N LYS A 564 27.99 -0.18 22.34
CA LYS A 564 29.00 0.46 21.48
C LYS A 564 29.50 -0.47 20.37
N TYR A 565 29.97 -1.66 20.75
CA TYR A 565 30.46 -2.69 19.82
C TYR A 565 29.33 -3.27 18.94
N TYR A 566 28.11 -3.34 19.47
CA TYR A 566 26.92 -3.70 18.69
C TYR A 566 26.60 -2.64 17.61
N LEU A 567 26.63 -1.35 17.96
CA LEU A 567 26.28 -0.23 17.07
C LEU A 567 27.28 -0.02 15.92
N GLU A 568 28.57 -0.27 16.13
CA GLU A 568 29.54 -0.40 15.03
C GLU A 568 29.10 -1.45 14.00
N GLY A 569 28.51 -2.56 14.47
CA GLY A 569 27.91 -3.59 13.62
C GLY A 569 26.56 -3.21 13.00
N VAL A 570 25.74 -2.40 13.67
CA VAL A 570 24.42 -1.93 13.18
C VAL A 570 24.56 -0.96 12.01
N ALA A 571 25.60 -0.12 11.99
CA ALA A 571 25.84 0.85 10.91
C ALA A 571 26.38 0.22 9.60
N ASN A 572 26.31 -1.10 9.45
CA ASN A 572 26.68 -1.82 8.24
C ASN A 572 25.42 -2.20 7.45
N GLU A 573 25.45 -1.98 6.14
CA GLU A 573 24.33 -2.25 5.23
C GLU A 573 24.79 -3.10 4.03
N MET A 574 23.83 -3.73 3.35
CA MET A 574 24.09 -4.58 2.19
C MET A 574 23.96 -3.81 0.86
N TYR A 575 25.05 -3.79 0.08
CA TYR A 575 25.20 -3.00 -1.14
C TYR A 575 25.54 -3.86 -2.38
N THR A 576 25.22 -3.34 -3.57
CA THR A 576 25.61 -3.95 -4.85
C THR A 576 26.45 -2.99 -5.70
N GLU A 577 27.55 -3.48 -6.30
CA GLU A 577 28.42 -2.67 -7.17
C GLU A 577 29.20 -3.54 -8.16
N TYR A 578 29.53 -3.01 -9.33
CA TYR A 578 30.31 -3.74 -10.34
C TYR A 578 31.79 -3.81 -9.99
N LEU A 579 32.38 -4.99 -10.14
CA LEU A 579 33.81 -5.19 -9.93
C LEU A 579 34.63 -4.47 -11.01
N SER A 580 35.73 -3.82 -10.60
CA SER A 580 36.71 -3.27 -11.54
C SER A 580 37.29 -4.34 -12.48
N SER A 581 37.62 -3.93 -13.71
CA SER A 581 38.37 -4.73 -14.68
C SER A 581 39.74 -5.20 -14.17
N ALA A 582 40.25 -4.63 -13.06
CA ALA A 582 41.46 -5.09 -12.38
C ALA A 582 41.29 -6.43 -11.62
N PHE A 583 40.06 -6.91 -11.39
CA PHE A 583 39.79 -8.17 -10.71
C PHE A 583 39.49 -9.35 -11.66
N VAL A 584 39.33 -9.10 -12.96
CA VAL A 584 38.98 -10.11 -13.97
C VAL A 584 40.05 -11.21 -14.03
N GLY A 585 39.63 -12.47 -14.04
CA GLY A 585 40.51 -13.65 -14.02
C GLY A 585 41.04 -14.04 -12.64
N LEU A 586 40.87 -13.22 -11.60
CA LEU A 586 41.22 -13.60 -10.22
C LEU A 586 40.15 -14.54 -9.60
N SER A 587 40.57 -15.35 -8.63
CA SER A 587 39.70 -16.20 -7.82
C SER A 587 38.88 -15.38 -6.82
N PHE A 588 37.66 -15.82 -6.50
CA PHE A 588 36.81 -15.11 -5.53
C PHE A 588 37.50 -14.87 -4.16
N PRO A 589 38.11 -15.86 -3.47
CA PRO A 589 38.83 -15.61 -2.22
C PRO A 589 39.97 -14.59 -2.34
N THR A 590 40.68 -14.57 -3.47
CA THR A 590 41.74 -13.58 -3.77
C THR A 590 41.19 -12.16 -3.91
N VAL A 591 39.97 -12.02 -4.43
CA VAL A 591 39.29 -10.72 -4.54
C VAL A 591 38.71 -10.29 -3.19
N CYS A 592 38.14 -11.21 -2.40
CA CYS A 592 37.68 -10.92 -1.04
C CYS A 592 38.81 -10.46 -0.13
N GLU A 593 39.99 -11.09 -0.19
CA GLU A 593 41.18 -10.62 0.53
C GLU A 593 41.56 -9.19 0.14
N LEU A 594 41.65 -8.88 -1.16
CA LEU A 594 41.97 -7.54 -1.65
C LEU A 594 40.90 -6.51 -1.25
N CYS A 595 39.62 -6.85 -1.34
CA CYS A 595 38.52 -5.97 -0.94
C CYS A 595 38.57 -5.69 0.58
N TYR A 596 38.76 -6.70 1.41
CA TYR A 596 38.77 -6.53 2.86
C TYR A 596 40.03 -5.77 3.32
N VAL A 597 41.23 -6.20 2.89
CA VAL A 597 42.51 -5.62 3.35
C VAL A 597 42.79 -4.24 2.74
N LYS A 598 42.56 -4.04 1.43
CA LYS A 598 42.92 -2.78 0.74
C LYS A 598 41.76 -1.81 0.59
N LEU A 599 40.52 -2.30 0.47
CA LEU A 599 39.35 -1.44 0.29
C LEU A 599 38.50 -1.28 1.55
N LYS A 600 38.74 -2.05 2.62
CA LYS A 600 37.85 -2.15 3.80
C LYS A 600 36.39 -2.45 3.39
N LEU A 601 36.20 -3.41 2.48
CA LEU A 601 34.89 -3.86 1.98
C LEU A 601 34.76 -5.38 2.08
N LEU A 602 33.69 -5.87 2.69
CA LEU A 602 33.44 -7.31 2.84
C LEU A 602 32.58 -7.84 1.67
N LEU A 603 33.22 -8.52 0.72
CA LEU A 603 32.56 -9.14 -0.45
C LEU A 603 32.02 -10.54 -0.10
N ILE A 604 30.70 -10.73 -0.17
CA ILE A 604 30.02 -11.97 0.25
C ILE A 604 29.56 -12.84 -0.94
N ALA A 605 29.06 -12.22 -2.01
CA ALA A 605 28.51 -12.93 -3.15
C ALA A 605 28.81 -12.22 -4.47
N ILE A 606 28.63 -12.93 -5.59
CA ILE A 606 28.73 -12.38 -6.95
C ILE A 606 27.60 -12.85 -7.87
N GLU A 607 27.26 -12.02 -8.85
CA GLU A 607 26.46 -12.41 -10.01
C GLU A 607 27.34 -13.14 -11.04
N TYR A 608 27.08 -14.43 -11.24
CA TYR A 608 27.75 -15.27 -12.23
C TYR A 608 26.87 -15.48 -13.47
N LYS A 609 27.49 -15.44 -14.66
CA LYS A 609 26.85 -15.68 -15.96
C LYS A 609 27.46 -16.95 -16.56
N SER A 610 26.62 -17.96 -16.85
CA SER A 610 27.07 -19.19 -17.50
C SER A 610 26.97 -19.06 -19.02
N GLU A 611 28.01 -19.48 -19.73
CA GLU A 611 28.07 -19.48 -21.20
C GLU A 611 27.47 -20.75 -21.86
N GLN A 612 27.02 -21.74 -21.06
CA GLN A 612 26.51 -23.00 -21.62
C GLN A 612 25.26 -22.78 -22.47
N ARG A 613 25.39 -23.10 -23.76
CA ARG A 613 24.31 -23.08 -24.75
C ARG A 613 23.22 -24.07 -24.38
N GLU A 614 22.01 -23.55 -24.16
CA GLU A 614 20.70 -24.03 -24.69
C GLU A 614 19.53 -23.52 -23.84
N SER A 615 19.77 -23.08 -22.60
CA SER A 615 18.78 -22.31 -21.81
C SER A 615 19.17 -20.83 -21.70
N ARG A 616 18.19 -19.93 -21.93
CA ARG A 616 18.39 -18.46 -22.01
C ARG A 616 19.10 -17.89 -20.78
N SER A 617 20.42 -17.62 -20.90
CA SER A 617 21.24 -16.70 -20.08
C SER A 617 20.74 -16.50 -18.63
N ARG A 618 20.73 -17.57 -17.83
CA ARG A 618 20.38 -17.46 -16.41
C ARG A 618 21.54 -16.83 -15.63
N LYS A 619 21.37 -15.58 -15.20
CA LYS A 619 22.15 -14.99 -14.10
C LYS A 619 21.94 -15.83 -12.84
N ARG A 620 23.00 -16.15 -12.09
CA ARG A 620 22.91 -16.83 -10.79
C ARG A 620 23.72 -16.06 -9.75
N ILE A 621 23.16 -15.83 -8.57
CA ILE A 621 23.91 -15.31 -7.42
C ILE A 621 24.65 -16.49 -6.78
N LEU A 622 25.97 -16.36 -6.61
CA LEU A 622 26.80 -17.35 -5.93
C LEU A 622 27.35 -16.74 -4.64
N ILE A 623 27.03 -17.36 -3.50
CA ILE A 623 27.44 -16.95 -2.15
C ILE A 623 28.74 -17.68 -1.79
N ASN A 624 29.79 -16.93 -1.45
CA ASN A 624 31.16 -17.41 -1.19
C ASN A 624 31.63 -18.55 -2.14
N PRO A 625 31.69 -18.35 -3.47
CA PRO A 625 32.16 -19.38 -4.40
C PRO A 625 33.66 -19.68 -4.21
N GLY A 626 34.03 -20.96 -4.28
CA GLY A 626 35.41 -21.41 -4.10
C GLY A 626 36.38 -21.01 -5.23
N ASN A 627 37.68 -21.29 -5.02
CA ASN A 627 38.80 -20.90 -5.88
C ASN A 627 38.70 -21.27 -7.37
N HIS A 628 37.82 -22.21 -7.73
CA HIS A 628 37.55 -22.60 -9.11
C HIS A 628 36.79 -21.53 -9.91
N VAL A 629 35.97 -20.69 -9.25
CA VAL A 629 35.28 -19.57 -9.92
C VAL A 629 36.24 -18.39 -10.08
N LYS A 630 36.37 -17.90 -11.32
CA LYS A 630 37.13 -16.69 -11.67
C LYS A 630 36.17 -15.54 -12.03
N MET A 631 36.56 -14.31 -11.71
CA MET A 631 35.74 -13.12 -12.00
C MET A 631 35.68 -12.86 -13.51
N GLN A 632 34.49 -12.56 -14.02
CA GLN A 632 34.25 -12.16 -15.41
C GLN A 632 34.22 -10.62 -15.52
N GLU A 633 34.31 -10.07 -16.73
CA GLU A 633 34.07 -8.63 -16.92
C GLU A 633 32.58 -8.30 -16.73
N GLY A 634 32.28 -7.28 -15.94
CA GLY A 634 30.90 -6.92 -15.60
C GLY A 634 30.20 -7.91 -14.65
N THR A 635 30.97 -8.62 -13.81
CA THR A 635 30.43 -9.27 -12.60
C THR A 635 29.98 -8.20 -11.58
N LEU A 636 28.76 -8.35 -11.07
CA LEU A 636 28.24 -7.59 -9.93
C LEU A 636 28.70 -8.27 -8.62
N GLY A 637 29.24 -7.50 -7.67
CA GLY A 637 29.59 -7.96 -6.34
C GLY A 637 28.58 -7.47 -5.29
N PHE A 638 28.34 -8.28 -4.27
CA PHE A 638 27.49 -7.98 -3.12
C PHE A 638 28.37 -7.77 -1.89
N PHE A 639 28.29 -6.58 -1.30
CA PHE A 639 29.18 -6.12 -0.26
C PHE A 639 28.42 -5.79 1.03
N ILE A 640 29.09 -5.96 2.18
CA ILE A 640 28.76 -5.25 3.41
C ILE A 640 29.74 -4.07 3.58
N ALA A 641 29.20 -2.90 3.87
CA ALA A 641 29.92 -1.66 4.17
C ALA A 641 29.00 -0.66 4.89
N SER A 642 29.56 0.44 5.42
CA SER A 642 28.82 1.46 6.19
C SER A 642 28.36 2.70 5.39
N ASP A 643 28.65 2.78 4.09
CA ASP A 643 28.19 3.87 3.21
C ASP A 643 28.31 3.43 1.74
N ALA A 644 27.27 3.69 0.93
CA ALA A 644 27.27 3.47 -0.52
C ALA A 644 28.51 4.02 -1.23
N LYS A 645 29.08 5.13 -0.74
CA LYS A 645 30.27 5.82 -1.29
C LYS A 645 31.55 5.03 -1.03
N GLU A 646 31.63 4.27 0.06
CA GLU A 646 32.75 3.35 0.36
C GLU A 646 32.80 2.24 -0.71
N VAL A 647 31.64 1.69 -1.09
CA VAL A 647 31.53 0.56 -2.03
C VAL A 647 31.97 0.93 -3.45
N LYS A 648 31.80 2.20 -3.86
CA LYS A 648 32.29 2.72 -5.16
C LYS A 648 33.80 2.50 -5.38
N ARG A 649 34.59 2.32 -4.30
CA ARG A 649 36.01 1.96 -4.38
C ARG A 649 36.25 0.66 -5.16
N ALA A 650 35.34 -0.33 -5.07
CA ALA A 650 35.45 -1.61 -5.78
C ALA A 650 35.42 -1.45 -7.32
N PHE A 651 34.61 -0.53 -7.84
CA PHE A 651 34.57 -0.22 -9.27
C PHE A 651 35.75 0.67 -9.71
N PHE A 652 36.22 1.57 -8.85
CA PHE A 652 37.32 2.50 -9.16
C PHE A 652 38.73 1.91 -8.98
N TYR A 653 38.87 0.79 -8.26
CA TYR A 653 40.17 0.16 -7.99
C TYR A 653 40.93 -0.17 -9.29
N CYS A 654 42.25 0.00 -9.28
CA CYS A 654 43.10 -0.30 -10.42
C CYS A 654 44.53 -0.51 -9.93
N LYS A 655 45.06 -1.72 -10.09
CA LYS A 655 46.34 -2.13 -9.52
C LYS A 655 47.48 -1.13 -9.81
N ALA A 656 47.75 -0.87 -11.08
CA ALA A 656 48.80 0.07 -11.51
C ALA A 656 48.57 1.54 -11.12
N CYS A 657 47.35 1.92 -10.74
CA CYS A 657 47.03 3.27 -10.28
C CYS A 657 46.98 3.36 -8.72
N HIS A 658 46.80 2.25 -7.98
CA HIS A 658 46.44 2.26 -6.54
C HIS A 658 47.13 1.21 -5.63
N ASP A 659 48.01 0.32 -6.09
CA ASP A 659 48.58 -0.79 -5.29
C ASP A 659 49.23 -0.33 -3.97
N ASP A 660 50.00 0.76 -4.01
CA ASP A 660 50.76 1.31 -2.87
C ASP A 660 49.91 2.15 -1.90
N ILE A 661 48.60 2.32 -2.15
CA ILE A 661 47.73 3.11 -1.28
C ILE A 661 47.39 2.32 -0.01
N THR A 662 47.49 3.00 1.14
CA THR A 662 47.14 2.49 2.48
C THR A 662 45.81 3.03 2.99
N ASP A 663 45.51 4.32 2.76
CA ASP A 663 44.22 4.93 3.09
C ASP A 663 43.19 4.72 1.95
N PRO A 664 42.11 3.94 2.16
CA PRO A 664 41.11 3.67 1.15
C PRO A 664 40.35 4.93 0.70
N LYS A 665 40.29 6.01 1.51
CA LYS A 665 39.61 7.27 1.13
C LYS A 665 40.32 8.02 0.00
N ARG A 666 41.57 7.63 -0.34
CA ARG A 666 42.32 8.12 -1.51
C ARG A 666 42.01 7.38 -2.81
N ILE A 667 41.30 6.24 -2.76
CA ILE A 667 40.98 5.42 -3.94
C ILE A 667 39.83 6.07 -4.72
N LYS A 668 40.17 6.85 -5.76
CA LYS A 668 39.23 7.59 -6.61
C LYS A 668 39.27 7.09 -8.06
N LYS A 669 38.31 7.52 -8.89
CA LYS A 669 38.16 7.06 -10.28
C LYS A 669 39.44 7.30 -11.10
N CYS A 670 40.16 6.22 -11.41
CA CYS A 670 41.47 6.29 -12.04
C CYS A 670 41.45 6.79 -13.50
N GLY A 671 42.48 7.56 -13.88
CA GLY A 671 42.70 7.99 -15.27
C GLY A 671 43.18 6.86 -16.20
N CYS A 672 43.56 5.71 -15.63
CA CYS A 672 44.16 4.55 -16.29
C CYS A 672 43.39 4.09 -17.58
N LYS A 673 42.06 4.29 -17.69
CA LYS A 673 41.28 3.94 -18.91
C LYS A 673 41.44 4.89 -20.13
N ARG A 674 41.99 6.12 -19.99
CA ARG A 674 42.13 7.07 -21.13
C ARG A 674 43.23 6.69 -22.14
N LEU A 675 44.26 5.95 -21.72
CA LEU A 675 45.45 5.66 -22.54
C LEU A 675 45.18 4.66 -23.68
N ILE A 676 44.24 3.73 -23.51
CA ILE A 676 43.96 2.68 -24.51
C ILE A 676 43.21 3.26 -25.72
N TYR A 677 42.15 4.04 -25.48
CA TYR A 677 41.40 4.70 -26.57
C TYR A 677 42.22 5.77 -27.30
N SER A 678 43.18 6.41 -26.64
CA SER A 678 44.12 7.34 -27.28
C SER A 678 44.89 6.66 -28.42
N LYS A 679 45.53 5.50 -28.14
CA LYS A 679 46.24 4.71 -29.18
C LYS A 679 45.28 4.18 -30.27
N MET A 680 44.07 3.76 -29.88
CA MET A 680 43.05 3.31 -30.84
C MET A 680 42.65 4.43 -31.83
N SER A 681 42.57 5.69 -31.38
CA SER A 681 42.22 6.83 -32.24
C SER A 681 43.32 7.20 -33.24
N VAL A 682 44.60 7.03 -32.87
CA VAL A 682 45.74 7.17 -33.79
C VAL A 682 45.69 6.07 -34.86
N TYR A 683 45.45 4.82 -34.46
CA TYR A 683 45.34 3.70 -35.41
C TYR A 683 44.16 3.88 -36.37
N LYS A 684 43.01 4.38 -35.89
CA LYS A 684 41.86 4.70 -36.74
C LYS A 684 42.15 5.88 -37.69
N ARG A 685 42.93 6.88 -37.28
CA ARG A 685 43.40 7.98 -38.16
C ARG A 685 44.38 7.50 -39.23
N MET A 686 45.34 6.63 -38.88
CA MET A 686 46.26 6.03 -39.87
C MET A 686 45.51 5.15 -40.88
N LYS A 687 44.53 4.34 -40.43
CA LYS A 687 43.71 3.53 -41.34
C LYS A 687 42.83 4.37 -42.27
N LEU A 688 42.37 5.54 -41.82
CA LEU A 688 41.61 6.47 -42.67
C LEU A 688 42.50 7.19 -43.69
N ALA A 689 43.73 7.55 -43.32
CA ALA A 689 44.70 8.18 -44.21
C ALA A 689 45.10 7.26 -45.38
N CYS A 690 45.38 5.98 -45.09
CA CYS A 690 45.84 5.02 -46.11
C CYS A 690 44.79 4.75 -47.22
N CYS A 691 43.50 4.93 -46.94
CA CYS A 691 42.44 4.79 -47.95
C CYS A 691 42.21 6.07 -48.77
N PHE A 692 42.71 7.24 -48.33
CA PHE A 692 42.44 8.52 -48.99
C PHE A 692 43.28 8.70 -50.28
N ASP A 693 44.54 8.25 -50.27
CA ASP A 693 45.46 8.36 -51.42
C ASP A 693 45.23 7.30 -52.51
N CYS A 694 44.38 6.28 -52.28
CA CYS A 694 44.20 5.14 -53.19
C CYS A 694 42.92 5.21 -54.07
N GLY A 695 42.05 6.19 -53.85
CA GLY A 695 41.01 6.60 -54.80
C GLY A 695 39.93 5.55 -55.18
N ARG A 696 39.65 4.55 -54.32
CA ARG A 696 38.63 3.51 -54.55
C ARG A 696 37.77 3.24 -53.31
N SER A 697 36.59 2.68 -53.52
CA SER A 697 35.62 2.32 -52.48
C SER A 697 36.03 1.09 -51.66
N GLU A 698 35.46 0.94 -50.46
CA GLU A 698 35.92 0.00 -49.41
C GLU A 698 35.86 -1.51 -49.73
N GLN A 699 35.35 -1.92 -50.89
CA GLN A 699 35.18 -3.35 -51.24
C GLN A 699 36.34 -3.97 -52.04
N ASP A 700 37.14 -3.17 -52.76
CA ASP A 700 38.22 -3.65 -53.66
C ASP A 700 39.64 -3.22 -53.20
N CYS A 701 39.93 -3.31 -51.90
CA CYS A 701 41.23 -2.91 -51.35
C CYS A 701 42.04 -4.11 -50.83
N SER A 702 42.94 -4.63 -51.67
CA SER A 702 43.70 -5.88 -51.44
C SER A 702 45.07 -5.70 -50.75
N CYS A 703 45.37 -4.51 -50.23
CA CYS A 703 46.65 -4.25 -49.59
C CYS A 703 46.78 -4.87 -48.18
N MET A 704 47.85 -5.63 -47.96
CA MET A 704 48.30 -6.24 -46.69
C MET A 704 47.55 -7.50 -46.23
N SER A 705 47.83 -8.64 -46.88
CA SER A 705 47.93 -9.92 -46.17
C SER A 705 49.33 -10.05 -45.54
N GLY A 706 49.41 -10.51 -44.29
CA GLY A 706 50.69 -10.67 -43.59
C GLY A 706 50.53 -10.92 -42.09
N SER A 707 50.83 -12.13 -41.64
CA SER A 707 50.84 -12.53 -40.23
C SER A 707 52.27 -12.53 -39.67
N VAL A 708 52.50 -11.84 -38.55
CA VAL A 708 53.76 -11.91 -37.79
C VAL A 708 53.48 -11.95 -36.29
N HIS A 709 53.85 -13.06 -35.65
CA HIS A 709 54.16 -13.09 -34.21
C HIS A 709 55.59 -12.61 -33.99
N SER A 710 55.85 -11.84 -32.93
CA SER A 710 56.91 -12.18 -31.93
C SER A 710 57.08 -11.09 -30.87
N ASN A 711 57.74 -11.50 -29.78
CA ASN A 711 58.00 -10.73 -28.56
C ASN A 711 59.03 -9.61 -28.75
N MET A 712 59.03 -8.62 -27.85
CA MET A 712 60.28 -8.28 -27.13
C MET A 712 60.01 -7.61 -25.78
N ASP A 713 60.86 -7.96 -24.82
CA ASP A 713 60.96 -7.36 -23.49
C ASP A 713 62.01 -6.23 -23.44
N THR A 714 62.21 -5.66 -22.25
CA THR A 714 63.37 -4.88 -21.78
C THR A 714 63.46 -3.34 -21.99
N LEU A 715 63.38 -2.66 -20.82
CA LEU A 715 64.34 -1.67 -20.28
C LEU A 715 64.49 -0.23 -20.86
N GLN A 716 63.95 0.69 -20.06
CA GLN A 716 64.61 1.85 -19.40
C GLN A 716 64.74 3.26 -20.03
N ARG A 717 64.37 4.23 -19.16
CA ARG A 717 64.97 5.56 -18.90
C ARG A 717 65.01 6.62 -20.01
N ALA A 718 64.18 7.65 -19.82
CA ALA A 718 64.68 9.01 -19.57
C ALA A 718 63.72 9.80 -18.63
N TYR A 719 64.27 10.38 -17.56
CA TYR A 719 63.73 11.50 -16.76
C TYR A 719 64.63 12.73 -17.08
N PRO A 720 64.24 14.02 -16.90
CA PRO A 720 63.59 14.64 -15.71
C PRO A 720 62.19 15.26 -16.01
N LEU A 721 61.27 15.45 -15.04
CA LEU A 721 61.20 16.53 -14.02
C LEU A 721 61.36 17.93 -14.65
N SER A 722 60.57 18.98 -14.39
CA SER A 722 59.45 19.35 -13.51
C SER A 722 59.16 20.84 -13.88
N SER A 723 58.41 21.73 -13.19
CA SER A 723 57.67 21.80 -11.92
C SER A 723 56.58 22.92 -12.07
N VAL A 724 56.10 23.51 -10.97
CA VAL A 724 55.16 24.66 -10.91
C VAL A 724 53.74 24.33 -11.40
N SER A 725 52.75 23.93 -10.57
CA SER A 725 52.18 24.52 -9.34
C SER A 725 51.43 25.85 -9.55
N VAL A 726 50.16 25.91 -9.13
CA VAL A 726 49.58 26.90 -8.19
C VAL A 726 48.08 26.60 -8.03
N HIS A 727 47.53 26.83 -6.83
CA HIS A 727 46.09 26.79 -6.53
C HIS A 727 45.36 28.00 -7.16
N ASP A 728 44.07 27.91 -7.46
CA ASP A 728 43.05 28.53 -6.59
C ASP A 728 41.60 28.51 -7.12
N CYS A 729 40.68 28.91 -6.24
CA CYS A 729 39.34 29.44 -6.52
C CYS A 729 38.30 28.56 -7.25
N ALA A 730 37.38 28.02 -6.44
CA ALA A 730 35.96 28.33 -6.67
C ALA A 730 35.75 29.87 -6.60
N THR A 731 34.71 30.51 -7.15
CA THR A 731 33.30 30.23 -6.83
C THR A 731 32.35 31.03 -7.76
N THR A 732 31.13 30.51 -7.99
CA THR A 732 29.86 31.24 -8.24
C THR A 732 29.55 32.04 -9.53
N LEU A 733 28.26 31.93 -9.88
CA LEU A 733 27.31 32.94 -10.42
C LEU A 733 27.14 33.19 -11.94
N ARG A 734 25.90 32.91 -12.37
CA ARG A 734 25.02 33.65 -13.33
C ARG A 734 25.66 34.49 -14.45
N ALA A 735 25.25 34.19 -15.68
CA ALA A 735 24.66 35.21 -16.58
C ALA A 735 23.74 34.58 -17.63
N SER A 736 22.73 35.33 -18.06
CA SER A 736 22.01 35.15 -19.33
C SER A 736 22.53 36.16 -20.36
N LYS A 737 22.38 35.87 -21.67
CA LYS A 737 21.76 36.77 -22.68
C LYS A 737 22.17 36.49 -24.16
N TYR A 738 21.13 36.49 -25.01
CA TYR A 738 20.99 37.23 -26.28
C TYR A 738 21.47 36.67 -27.64
N LYS A 739 20.64 37.03 -28.62
CA LYS A 739 20.63 36.88 -30.08
C LYS A 739 21.93 37.29 -30.80
N TYR A 740 22.06 36.84 -32.05
CA TYR A 740 22.42 37.70 -33.19
C TYR A 740 21.58 37.39 -34.45
N ASN A 741 21.55 38.31 -35.43
CA ASN A 741 20.68 38.29 -36.62
C ASN A 741 21.40 37.81 -37.91
N GLY A 742 20.66 37.42 -38.97
CA GLY A 742 21.25 37.22 -40.31
C GLY A 742 20.33 36.83 -41.50
N TYR A 743 19.64 37.81 -42.11
CA TYR A 743 19.22 37.89 -43.53
C TYR A 743 18.37 36.80 -44.25
N VAL A 744 17.14 37.20 -44.68
CA VAL A 744 16.63 37.29 -46.09
C VAL A 744 16.76 36.04 -47.00
N ARG A 745 15.71 35.48 -47.66
CA ARG A 745 14.65 36.11 -48.50
C ARG A 745 13.41 35.22 -48.67
N SER A 746 12.22 35.81 -48.87
CA SER A 746 10.97 35.13 -49.32
C SER A 746 10.85 35.12 -50.87
N PRO A 747 9.86 34.43 -51.49
CA PRO A 747 8.49 34.99 -51.59
C PRO A 747 7.30 33.98 -51.62
N ALA A 748 6.07 34.53 -51.45
CA ALA A 748 4.79 34.23 -52.12
C ALA A 748 4.18 32.79 -52.19
N ASP A 749 2.85 32.59 -52.17
CA ASP A 749 1.71 33.48 -51.85
C ASP A 749 0.41 32.66 -51.57
N GLY A 750 -0.49 33.21 -50.73
CA GLY A 750 -1.95 32.97 -50.75
C GLY A 750 -2.54 31.64 -50.20
N ALA A 751 -3.82 31.57 -49.82
CA ALA A 751 -4.79 32.63 -49.53
C ALA A 751 -6.00 32.13 -48.68
N THR A 752 -6.52 33.01 -47.80
CA THR A 752 -7.93 33.17 -47.34
C THR A 752 -8.85 31.97 -47.00
N THR A 753 -9.26 31.92 -45.72
CA THR A 753 -10.59 31.51 -45.20
C THR A 753 -11.75 32.36 -45.80
N PRO A 754 -13.06 31.99 -45.75
CA PRO A 754 -13.77 31.29 -44.64
C PRO A 754 -14.79 30.20 -45.08
N GLY A 755 -15.64 29.72 -44.16
CA GLY A 755 -16.67 28.69 -44.42
C GLY A 755 -18.00 28.95 -43.70
N ASN A 756 -19.00 28.05 -43.87
CA ASN A 756 -20.25 28.06 -43.11
C ASN A 756 -20.97 26.68 -43.10
N SER A 757 -21.83 26.46 -42.09
CA SER A 757 -23.07 25.64 -42.01
C SER A 757 -23.33 24.41 -42.92
N GLY A 758 -23.86 23.31 -42.32
CA GLY A 758 -25.02 22.59 -42.93
C GLY A 758 -25.15 21.05 -42.84
N SER A 759 -25.85 20.55 -41.81
CA SER A 759 -26.81 19.41 -41.80
C SER A 759 -26.55 18.03 -42.47
N GLN A 760 -26.81 16.96 -41.68
CA GLN A 760 -27.49 15.68 -42.02
C GLN A 760 -27.04 14.81 -43.22
N LYS A 761 -26.74 13.51 -42.96
CA LYS A 761 -27.73 12.41 -43.05
C LYS A 761 -27.20 11.06 -42.53
N GLU A 762 -28.13 10.13 -42.28
CA GLU A 762 -27.91 8.73 -41.88
C GLU A 762 -27.87 7.80 -43.10
N ALA A 763 -27.20 6.64 -43.00
CA ALA A 763 -27.69 5.32 -43.47
C ALA A 763 -26.65 4.21 -43.21
N GLY A 764 -27.08 3.08 -42.64
CA GLY A 764 -26.19 1.96 -42.31
C GLY A 764 -26.14 0.79 -43.30
N VAL A 765 -25.71 -0.36 -42.74
CA VAL A 765 -25.95 -1.75 -43.22
C VAL A 765 -25.06 -2.30 -44.35
N ARG A 766 -24.16 -3.24 -43.97
CA ARG A 766 -23.96 -4.64 -44.49
C ARG A 766 -24.18 -4.88 -46.01
N PHE A 767 -23.38 -5.68 -46.73
CA PHE A 767 -22.89 -7.02 -46.37
C PHE A 767 -21.93 -7.63 -47.44
N LYS A 768 -20.95 -8.44 -46.98
CA LYS A 768 -20.47 -9.73 -47.56
C LYS A 768 -19.73 -9.85 -48.93
N ALA A 769 -19.06 -11.01 -49.06
CA ALA A 769 -18.79 -11.84 -50.25
C ALA A 769 -17.52 -11.58 -51.12
N ASP A 770 -16.78 -12.60 -51.60
CA ASP A 770 -16.75 -14.03 -51.19
C ASP A 770 -15.48 -14.82 -51.66
N CYS A 771 -15.27 -15.98 -51.01
CA CYS A 771 -14.66 -17.25 -51.47
C CYS A 771 -13.26 -17.36 -52.13
N ASN A 772 -12.38 -18.17 -51.51
CA ASN A 772 -12.06 -19.56 -51.91
C ASN A 772 -10.99 -20.20 -50.96
N LEU A 773 -10.79 -21.53 -50.89
CA LEU A 773 -11.70 -22.65 -50.51
C LEU A 773 -10.85 -23.94 -50.26
N VAL A 774 -11.37 -24.92 -49.50
CA VAL A 774 -10.82 -26.28 -49.23
C VAL A 774 -9.50 -26.28 -48.40
N GLU A 775 -9.35 -26.77 -47.16
CA GLU A 775 -9.89 -27.93 -46.38
C GLU A 775 -9.09 -29.24 -46.50
N ASP A 776 -8.78 -29.89 -45.36
CA ASP A 776 -9.29 -31.24 -45.08
C ASP A 776 -9.21 -31.64 -43.57
N GLU A 777 -10.16 -32.50 -43.16
CA GLU A 777 -10.24 -33.34 -41.93
C GLU A 777 -9.95 -32.76 -40.51
N HIS A 778 -10.82 -31.83 -40.11
CA HIS A 778 -11.82 -31.91 -39.00
C HIS A 778 -11.80 -32.98 -37.84
N PRO A 779 -12.58 -32.78 -36.73
CA PRO A 779 -12.28 -33.33 -35.38
C PRO A 779 -13.30 -34.40 -34.85
N SER A 780 -13.99 -34.43 -33.69
CA SER A 780 -14.44 -33.43 -32.68
C SER A 780 -14.88 -34.01 -31.29
N THR A 781 -14.49 -33.33 -30.19
CA THR A 781 -15.31 -33.00 -28.97
C THR A 781 -15.90 -34.03 -27.97
N LEU A 782 -15.65 -33.74 -26.67
CA LEU A 782 -16.59 -33.65 -25.51
C LEU A 782 -17.37 -34.88 -24.93
N SER A 783 -16.88 -35.32 -23.76
CA SER A 783 -17.55 -35.66 -22.47
C SER A 783 -19.05 -35.30 -22.21
N PRO A 784 -19.72 -35.83 -21.13
CA PRO A 784 -19.59 -37.11 -20.40
C PRO A 784 -20.93 -37.75 -19.88
N LYS A 785 -20.83 -38.81 -19.04
CA LYS A 785 -21.79 -39.40 -18.05
C LYS A 785 -22.82 -40.50 -18.45
N LYS A 786 -22.68 -41.64 -17.74
CA LYS A 786 -23.68 -42.63 -17.22
C LYS A 786 -24.82 -43.17 -18.10
N LYS A 787 -24.92 -44.51 -18.17
CA LYS A 787 -26.17 -45.27 -18.32
C LYS A 787 -26.11 -46.60 -17.56
N GLN A 788 -27.22 -47.04 -16.94
CA GLN A 788 -27.33 -48.34 -16.24
C GLN A 788 -28.09 -49.38 -17.08
N ARG A 789 -27.78 -50.68 -16.95
CA ARG A 789 -28.79 -51.70 -16.58
C ARG A 789 -28.18 -53.06 -16.13
N ASN A 790 -28.97 -53.75 -15.30
CA ASN A 790 -28.90 -55.09 -14.68
C ASN A 790 -28.19 -56.20 -15.49
N GLY A 791 -27.66 -57.30 -14.92
CA GLY A 791 -27.59 -57.75 -13.51
C GLY A 791 -27.62 -59.31 -13.40
N GLY A 792 -27.00 -59.94 -12.38
CA GLY A 792 -26.99 -61.42 -12.26
C GLY A 792 -26.12 -62.09 -11.17
N MET A 793 -26.58 -62.09 -9.92
CA MET A 793 -26.41 -63.12 -8.85
C MET A 793 -25.30 -64.21 -8.93
N ARG A 794 -24.32 -64.22 -7.99
CA ARG A 794 -24.21 -65.18 -6.83
C ARG A 794 -22.84 -65.18 -6.09
N ASN A 795 -22.93 -65.08 -4.75
CA ASN A 795 -22.18 -65.70 -3.62
C ASN A 795 -20.66 -66.02 -3.64
N SER A 796 -20.03 -65.73 -2.49
CA SER A 796 -18.69 -66.08 -1.95
C SER A 796 -18.50 -67.60 -1.65
N PRO A 797 -17.37 -68.11 -1.05
CA PRO A 797 -16.20 -67.43 -0.45
C PRO A 797 -14.78 -68.08 -0.67
N ASN A 798 -13.76 -67.47 -0.03
CA ASN A 798 -12.48 -68.03 0.47
C ASN A 798 -11.60 -68.97 -0.38
N CYS A 799 -10.36 -68.53 -0.66
CA CYS A 799 -9.15 -69.25 -0.24
C CYS A 799 -7.88 -68.38 -0.27
N SER A 800 -6.86 -68.77 0.50
CA SER A 800 -5.52 -68.17 0.53
C SER A 800 -4.45 -69.16 0.05
N PRO A 801 -3.29 -68.70 -0.46
CA PRO A 801 -2.10 -69.53 -0.63
C PRO A 801 -1.32 -69.63 0.69
N LYS A 802 -0.86 -70.84 1.05
CA LYS A 802 0.07 -71.07 2.17
C LYS A 802 1.52 -71.10 1.69
N MET A 803 2.45 -70.82 2.61
CA MET A 803 3.86 -71.16 2.44
C MET A 803 4.06 -72.69 2.35
N MET A 804 5.11 -73.10 1.63
CA MET A 804 5.84 -74.33 1.92
C MET A 804 7.34 -74.03 1.88
N SER A 805 8.08 -74.55 2.85
CA SER A 805 9.53 -74.43 2.96
C SER A 805 10.21 -75.74 2.57
N ARG A 806 11.41 -75.68 1.97
CA ARG A 806 12.52 -76.62 2.27
C ARG A 806 13.86 -76.26 1.61
N HIS A 807 14.92 -76.43 2.41
CA HIS A 807 16.33 -76.68 2.06
C HIS A 807 17.09 -75.70 1.13
N ASP A 808 17.98 -74.93 1.78
CA ASP A 808 19.35 -74.65 1.32
C ASP A 808 20.11 -75.95 0.95
N PRO A 809 21.12 -75.94 0.05
CA PRO A 809 22.38 -75.28 0.38
C PRO A 809 23.11 -74.51 -0.74
N LEU A 810 23.76 -73.41 -0.33
CA LEU A 810 25.08 -72.94 -0.76
C LEU A 810 25.33 -72.69 -2.27
N LEU A 811 25.18 -71.43 -2.69
CA LEU A 811 26.05 -70.81 -3.70
C LEU A 811 26.17 -69.30 -3.42
N ILE A 812 27.39 -68.77 -3.38
CA ILE A 812 27.67 -67.36 -3.09
C ILE A 812 27.92 -66.59 -4.40
N PRO A 813 27.10 -65.58 -4.76
CA PRO A 813 27.46 -64.55 -5.73
C PRO A 813 28.29 -63.46 -5.03
N GLY A 814 29.43 -63.10 -5.59
CA GLY A 814 30.35 -62.13 -4.98
C GLY A 814 29.92 -60.65 -5.09
N ASN A 815 30.43 -59.86 -4.14
CA ASN A 815 30.28 -58.41 -3.85
C ASN A 815 29.97 -57.35 -4.94
N GLU A 816 29.92 -57.63 -6.24
CA GLU A 816 29.84 -56.60 -7.29
C GLU A 816 28.43 -56.06 -7.59
N GLN A 817 27.39 -56.53 -6.89
CA GLN A 817 25.99 -56.08 -7.11
C GLN A 817 25.43 -55.14 -6.05
N ILE A 818 26.13 -54.89 -4.94
CA ILE A 818 25.61 -54.08 -3.82
C ILE A 818 25.57 -52.57 -4.18
N GLU A 819 26.61 -52.06 -4.86
CA GLU A 819 26.70 -50.62 -5.20
C GLU A 819 25.63 -50.17 -6.23
N ASN A 820 25.16 -51.08 -7.08
CA ASN A 820 24.19 -50.77 -8.15
C ASN A 820 22.73 -50.62 -7.67
N MET A 821 22.36 -51.13 -6.49
CA MET A 821 20.99 -50.93 -5.97
C MET A 821 20.79 -49.57 -5.30
N ASP A 822 21.84 -48.97 -4.75
CA ASP A 822 21.70 -47.77 -3.91
C ASP A 822 21.37 -46.49 -4.72
N MET A 823 21.61 -46.51 -6.04
CA MET A 823 21.27 -45.45 -6.99
C MET A 823 19.76 -45.27 -7.21
N ASN A 824 18.94 -46.29 -6.95
CA ASN A 824 17.47 -46.22 -7.15
C ASN A 824 16.72 -45.57 -5.97
N VAL A 825 17.39 -45.27 -4.85
CA VAL A 825 16.74 -44.66 -3.68
C VAL A 825 16.65 -43.15 -3.86
N LYS A 826 15.42 -42.63 -3.94
CA LYS A 826 15.13 -41.18 -3.94
C LYS A 826 15.44 -40.58 -2.56
N ARG A 827 16.63 -39.96 -2.42
CA ARG A 827 17.12 -39.31 -1.18
C ARG A 827 16.98 -37.78 -1.19
N TYR A 828 16.77 -37.18 -2.36
CA TYR A 828 16.70 -35.73 -2.57
C TYR A 828 15.43 -35.35 -3.35
N ASP A 829 15.08 -34.07 -3.33
CA ASP A 829 14.02 -33.53 -4.18
C ASP A 829 14.43 -33.53 -5.67
N SER A 830 13.48 -33.22 -6.56
CA SER A 830 13.70 -33.16 -8.01
C SER A 830 14.77 -32.16 -8.48
N THR A 831 15.05 -31.11 -7.70
CA THR A 831 16.08 -30.10 -7.99
C THR A 831 17.45 -30.41 -7.35
N GLY A 832 17.50 -31.26 -6.32
CA GLY A 832 18.70 -31.59 -5.57
C GLY A 832 19.07 -30.57 -4.48
N MET A 833 18.16 -29.64 -4.16
CA MET A 833 18.38 -28.56 -3.21
C MET A 833 18.03 -28.95 -1.77
N PHE A 834 17.20 -29.98 -1.58
CA PHE A 834 16.69 -30.42 -0.27
C PHE A 834 16.69 -31.95 -0.10
N HIS A 835 16.87 -32.41 1.14
CA HIS A 835 16.70 -33.82 1.52
C HIS A 835 15.22 -34.21 1.52
N TRP A 836 14.91 -35.37 0.96
CA TRP A 836 13.53 -35.83 0.73
C TRP A 836 13.34 -37.26 1.22
N CYS A 837 12.14 -37.58 1.71
CA CYS A 837 11.70 -38.94 1.94
C CYS A 837 10.28 -39.18 1.38
N PRO A 838 9.87 -40.44 1.18
CA PRO A 838 8.48 -40.79 0.91
C PRO A 838 7.53 -40.21 1.97
N SER A 839 6.29 -39.92 1.57
CA SER A 839 5.26 -39.38 2.47
C SER A 839 5.01 -40.35 3.63
N LYS A 840 4.89 -39.78 4.84
CA LYS A 840 4.64 -40.52 6.09
C LYS A 840 3.28 -40.16 6.65
N GLU A 841 2.51 -41.18 7.04
CA GLU A 841 1.34 -41.04 7.91
C GLU A 841 1.76 -40.40 9.24
N ILE A 842 0.95 -39.48 9.77
CA ILE A 842 1.30 -38.68 10.96
C ILE A 842 1.54 -39.56 12.20
N GLU A 843 0.80 -40.67 12.34
CA GLU A 843 0.95 -41.64 13.43
C GLU A 843 2.34 -42.31 13.48
N LYS A 844 3.16 -42.21 12.42
CA LYS A 844 4.55 -42.71 12.38
C LYS A 844 5.60 -41.69 12.84
N VAL A 845 5.19 -40.46 13.18
CA VAL A 845 6.06 -39.41 13.71
C VAL A 845 5.61 -38.86 15.07
N ILE A 846 4.39 -39.20 15.49
CA ILE A 846 3.88 -38.92 16.84
C ILE A 846 4.67 -39.76 17.86
N LEU A 847 5.10 -39.11 18.94
CA LEU A 847 5.74 -39.73 20.10
C LEU A 847 4.90 -39.45 21.34
N THR A 848 4.65 -40.45 22.18
CA THR A 848 4.19 -40.19 23.56
C THR A 848 5.32 -39.61 24.40
N ARG A 849 4.99 -38.97 25.54
CA ARG A 849 5.97 -38.46 26.52
C ARG A 849 6.98 -39.54 26.98
N SER A 850 6.54 -40.78 27.07
CA SER A 850 7.40 -41.93 27.41
C SER A 850 8.37 -42.29 26.27
N GLU A 851 7.90 -42.32 25.02
CA GLU A 851 8.75 -42.62 23.87
C GLU A 851 9.74 -41.49 23.57
N ALA A 852 9.34 -40.23 23.77
CA ALA A 852 10.24 -39.08 23.71
C ALA A 852 11.38 -39.21 24.74
N SER A 853 11.08 -39.53 26.00
CA SER A 853 12.09 -39.68 27.05
C SER A 853 12.95 -40.96 26.94
N MET A 854 12.49 -42.00 26.23
CA MET A 854 13.33 -43.13 25.81
C MET A 854 14.21 -42.81 24.60
N THR A 855 13.89 -41.77 23.84
CA THR A 855 14.68 -41.33 22.67
C THR A 855 15.74 -40.34 23.14
N VAL A 856 17.02 -40.71 22.98
CA VAL A 856 18.14 -39.84 23.36
C VAL A 856 18.29 -38.69 22.35
N LEU A 857 17.50 -37.64 22.56
CA LEU A 857 17.50 -36.40 21.78
C LEU A 857 18.56 -35.43 22.33
N SER A 858 19.54 -35.11 21.49
CA SER A 858 20.63 -34.16 21.75
C SER A 858 21.09 -33.58 20.40
N GLY A 859 21.50 -32.32 20.35
CA GLY A 859 21.86 -31.67 19.08
C GLY A 859 20.66 -31.46 18.15
N HIS A 860 19.51 -31.10 18.72
CA HIS A 860 18.20 -31.10 18.06
C HIS A 860 17.47 -29.76 18.22
N VAL A 861 16.44 -29.52 17.43
CA VAL A 861 15.60 -28.32 17.49
C VAL A 861 14.22 -28.67 18.07
N VAL A 862 13.81 -27.95 19.10
CA VAL A 862 12.44 -28.03 19.67
C VAL A 862 11.64 -26.86 19.11
N VAL A 863 10.47 -27.12 18.53
CA VAL A 863 9.58 -26.08 18.00
C VAL A 863 8.27 -26.08 18.79
N CYS A 864 8.15 -25.12 19.69
CA CYS A 864 6.98 -24.87 20.52
C CYS A 864 5.95 -24.04 19.76
N ILE A 865 4.74 -24.57 19.60
CA ILE A 865 3.69 -23.94 18.79
C ILE A 865 2.41 -23.75 19.60
N PHE A 866 1.95 -22.50 19.65
CA PHE A 866 0.63 -22.12 20.16
C PHE A 866 -0.34 -21.96 18.99
N GLY A 867 -1.29 -22.89 18.85
CA GLY A 867 -2.24 -22.88 17.75
C GLY A 867 -3.34 -23.93 17.91
N ASP A 868 -4.52 -23.59 17.42
CA ASP A 868 -5.79 -24.30 17.62
C ASP A 868 -6.45 -24.62 16.25
N VAL A 869 -7.61 -25.28 16.29
CA VAL A 869 -8.33 -25.71 15.07
C VAL A 869 -8.73 -24.52 14.18
N THR A 870 -8.99 -23.36 14.77
CA THR A 870 -9.42 -22.13 14.07
C THR A 870 -8.26 -21.20 13.67
N SER A 871 -7.06 -21.40 14.19
CA SER A 871 -5.92 -20.49 14.00
C SER A 871 -5.39 -20.51 12.56
N ALA A 872 -4.77 -19.41 12.12
CA ALA A 872 -4.14 -19.35 10.79
C ALA A 872 -2.97 -20.34 10.67
N LEU A 873 -2.67 -20.78 9.45
CA LEU A 873 -1.47 -21.57 9.18
C LEU A 873 -0.23 -20.67 9.27
N VAL A 874 0.85 -21.17 9.85
CA VAL A 874 2.14 -20.46 9.94
C VAL A 874 3.04 -20.84 8.76
N GLY A 875 2.77 -21.97 8.10
CA GLY A 875 3.54 -22.47 6.98
C GLY A 875 4.87 -23.06 7.44
N LEU A 876 4.80 -24.03 8.37
CA LEU A 876 5.95 -24.66 9.03
C LEU A 876 6.95 -25.29 8.04
N ARG A 877 6.50 -25.62 6.82
CA ARG A 877 7.37 -25.95 5.68
C ARG A 877 8.52 -24.96 5.51
N ASN A 878 8.30 -23.66 5.73
CA ASN A 878 9.29 -22.61 5.55
C ASN A 878 10.37 -22.62 6.66
N LEU A 879 10.07 -23.17 7.84
CA LEU A 879 11.02 -23.39 8.94
C LEU A 879 11.83 -24.68 8.71
N VAL A 880 11.16 -25.75 8.24
CA VAL A 880 11.78 -27.07 8.05
C VAL A 880 12.64 -27.15 6.79
N MET A 881 12.24 -26.50 5.70
CA MET A 881 12.94 -26.59 4.41
C MET A 881 14.41 -26.13 4.48
N PRO A 882 14.77 -24.97 5.08
CA PRO A 882 16.17 -24.54 5.20
C PRO A 882 16.99 -25.50 6.08
N LEU A 883 16.38 -26.02 7.16
CA LEU A 883 16.97 -27.05 8.05
C LEU A 883 17.11 -28.42 7.38
N ARG A 884 16.66 -28.59 6.13
CA ARG A 884 16.77 -29.81 5.32
C ARG A 884 17.46 -29.55 3.98
N ALA A 885 18.19 -28.44 3.84
CA ALA A 885 18.99 -28.13 2.66
C ALA A 885 20.09 -29.18 2.39
N SER A 886 20.38 -29.42 1.11
CA SER A 886 21.25 -30.51 0.64
C SER A 886 22.77 -30.29 0.83
N ASN A 887 23.16 -29.09 1.27
CA ASN A 887 24.50 -28.69 1.73
C ASN A 887 24.83 -29.16 3.17
N PHE A 888 23.93 -29.90 3.81
CA PHE A 888 24.22 -30.70 5.01
C PHE A 888 24.25 -32.19 4.65
N HIS A 889 25.10 -32.97 5.32
CA HIS A 889 25.04 -34.43 5.27
C HIS A 889 23.85 -34.94 6.09
N TYR A 890 23.31 -36.10 5.72
CA TYR A 890 22.14 -36.69 6.40
C TYR A 890 22.36 -36.92 7.91
N HIS A 891 23.60 -37.17 8.33
CA HIS A 891 23.94 -37.29 9.75
C HIS A 891 23.96 -35.92 10.47
N GLU A 892 24.46 -34.86 9.83
CA GLU A 892 24.49 -33.47 10.35
C GLU A 892 23.10 -32.83 10.51
N LEU A 893 22.06 -33.35 9.83
CA LEU A 893 20.69 -32.83 9.94
C LEU A 893 20.17 -32.91 11.38
N LYS A 894 20.02 -31.76 12.05
CA LYS A 894 19.42 -31.64 13.39
C LYS A 894 17.98 -32.22 13.40
N PRO A 895 17.63 -33.16 14.28
CA PRO A 895 16.24 -33.61 14.44
C PRO A 895 15.33 -32.43 14.82
N ILE A 896 14.08 -32.45 14.35
CA ILE A 896 13.08 -31.42 14.69
C ILE A 896 11.93 -32.10 15.43
N VAL A 897 11.60 -31.58 16.62
CA VAL A 897 10.48 -32.04 17.44
C VAL A 897 9.48 -30.90 17.63
N PHE A 898 8.28 -31.06 17.08
CA PHE A 898 7.18 -30.12 17.30
C PHE A 898 6.46 -30.43 18.63
N VAL A 899 6.22 -29.41 19.45
CA VAL A 899 5.48 -29.51 20.72
C VAL A 899 4.30 -28.55 20.66
N GLY A 900 3.08 -29.10 20.64
CA GLY A 900 1.85 -28.30 20.50
C GLY A 900 0.60 -29.13 20.22
N SER A 901 -0.47 -28.45 19.81
CA SER A 901 -1.77 -29.07 19.52
C SER A 901 -1.70 -30.01 18.31
N LEU A 902 -2.19 -31.24 18.48
CA LEU A 902 -2.22 -32.24 17.41
C LEU A 902 -3.15 -31.82 16.27
N ASP A 903 -4.27 -31.16 16.57
CA ASP A 903 -5.26 -30.78 15.55
C ASP A 903 -4.82 -29.57 14.71
N TYR A 904 -3.94 -28.72 15.25
CA TYR A 904 -3.20 -27.75 14.46
C TYR A 904 -2.18 -28.44 13.55
N LEU A 905 -1.30 -29.29 14.13
CA LEU A 905 -0.22 -29.95 13.40
C LEU A 905 -0.74 -30.90 12.30
N ARG A 906 -1.93 -31.50 12.46
CA ARG A 906 -2.62 -32.28 11.43
C ARG A 906 -2.87 -31.49 10.14
N ARG A 907 -3.13 -30.18 10.23
CA ARG A 907 -3.37 -29.29 9.07
C ARG A 907 -2.05 -28.95 8.35
N GLU A 908 -1.00 -28.65 9.11
CA GLU A 908 0.34 -28.37 8.56
C GLU A 908 1.03 -29.62 7.96
N TRP A 909 0.68 -30.83 8.44
CA TRP A 909 1.40 -32.08 8.11
C TRP A 909 1.42 -32.42 6.61
N GLU A 910 0.40 -32.04 5.85
CA GLU A 910 0.36 -32.22 4.38
C GLU A 910 1.55 -31.54 3.68
N THR A 911 2.11 -30.48 4.26
CA THR A 911 3.29 -29.78 3.73
C THR A 911 4.62 -30.31 4.27
N LEU A 912 4.58 -31.12 5.34
CA LEU A 912 5.76 -31.58 6.10
C LEU A 912 6.13 -33.05 5.88
N HIS A 913 5.19 -33.88 5.43
CA HIS A 913 5.32 -35.34 5.44
C HIS A 913 6.46 -35.94 4.57
N ASN A 914 7.12 -35.12 3.73
CA ASN A 914 8.27 -35.51 2.90
C ASN A 914 9.65 -35.22 3.54
N PHE A 915 9.71 -34.67 4.76
CA PHE A 915 11.00 -34.37 5.41
C PHE A 915 11.53 -35.52 6.30
N PRO A 916 12.85 -35.78 6.31
CA PRO A 916 13.47 -36.71 7.24
C PRO A 916 13.68 -36.09 8.64
N LYS A 917 13.83 -36.94 9.67
CA LYS A 917 14.08 -36.55 11.07
C LYS A 917 13.10 -35.47 11.60
N VAL A 918 11.80 -35.71 11.48
CA VAL A 918 10.73 -34.86 12.04
C VAL A 918 9.86 -35.73 12.96
N SER A 919 9.54 -35.22 14.14
CA SER A 919 8.71 -35.85 15.17
C SER A 919 7.72 -34.86 15.78
N ILE A 920 6.63 -35.37 16.36
CA ILE A 920 5.57 -34.58 16.99
C ILE A 920 5.33 -35.12 18.41
N LEU A 921 5.40 -34.26 19.42
CA LEU A 921 4.91 -34.54 20.78
C LEU A 921 3.60 -33.76 20.99
N PRO A 922 2.43 -34.43 20.95
CA PRO A 922 1.15 -33.76 21.17
C PRO A 922 1.04 -33.32 22.64
N GLY A 923 0.86 -32.03 22.87
CA GLY A 923 0.89 -31.43 24.21
C GLY A 923 0.81 -29.90 24.18
N THR A 924 1.37 -29.24 25.19
CA THR A 924 1.49 -27.77 25.24
C THR A 924 2.89 -27.33 25.67
N PRO A 925 3.49 -26.30 25.03
CA PRO A 925 4.79 -25.75 25.46
C PRO A 925 4.84 -25.26 26.91
N LEU A 926 3.70 -24.94 27.54
CA LEU A 926 3.66 -24.53 28.94
C LEU A 926 3.88 -25.71 29.91
N SER A 927 3.72 -26.95 29.44
CA SER A 927 3.91 -28.17 30.23
C SER A 927 5.39 -28.49 30.40
N ARG A 928 5.95 -28.17 31.58
CA ARG A 928 7.32 -28.56 31.97
C ARG A 928 7.59 -30.07 31.84
N ALA A 929 6.55 -30.91 31.92
CA ALA A 929 6.68 -32.36 31.77
C ALA A 929 6.95 -32.78 30.31
N ASP A 930 6.40 -32.06 29.33
CA ASP A 930 6.64 -32.31 27.90
C ASP A 930 7.99 -31.72 27.47
N LEU A 931 8.32 -30.52 27.96
CA LEU A 931 9.64 -29.89 27.76
C LEU A 931 10.80 -30.73 28.34
N ARG A 932 10.61 -31.36 29.52
CA ARG A 932 11.59 -32.32 30.06
C ARG A 932 11.69 -33.59 29.21
N ALA A 933 10.57 -34.11 28.68
CA ALA A 933 10.56 -35.35 27.92
C ALA A 933 11.23 -35.27 26.55
N VAL A 934 11.37 -34.08 25.96
CA VAL A 934 12.17 -33.85 24.75
C VAL A 934 13.65 -33.54 25.05
N ASN A 935 14.06 -33.51 26.32
CA ASN A 935 15.40 -33.09 26.76
C ASN A 935 15.78 -31.66 26.28
N ILE A 936 14.92 -30.67 26.55
CA ILE A 936 15.13 -29.27 26.10
C ILE A 936 16.47 -28.66 26.58
N ASN A 937 17.06 -29.15 27.65
CA ASN A 937 18.39 -28.75 28.12
C ASN A 937 19.56 -29.29 27.26
N LEU A 938 19.27 -30.10 26.23
CA LEU A 938 20.21 -30.65 25.25
C LEU A 938 19.78 -30.31 23.80
N CYS A 939 18.90 -29.31 23.62
CA CYS A 939 18.57 -28.78 22.30
C CYS A 939 19.58 -27.70 21.86
N ASP A 940 19.80 -27.59 20.55
CA ASP A 940 20.61 -26.53 19.94
C ASP A 940 19.84 -25.22 19.79
N MET A 941 18.50 -25.29 19.76
CA MET A 941 17.59 -24.16 19.72
C MET A 941 16.18 -24.59 20.13
N CYS A 942 15.54 -23.80 21.00
CA CYS A 942 14.10 -23.82 21.20
C CYS A 942 13.47 -22.65 20.43
N VAL A 943 12.58 -22.95 19.48
CA VAL A 943 11.84 -21.98 18.69
C VAL A 943 10.44 -21.85 19.25
N ILE A 944 9.99 -20.64 19.56
CA ILE A 944 8.65 -20.38 20.10
C ILE A 944 7.84 -19.54 19.09
N LEU A 945 6.74 -20.11 18.59
CA LEU A 945 5.86 -19.51 17.58
C LEU A 945 4.41 -19.45 18.06
N SER A 946 3.70 -18.38 17.68
CA SER A 946 2.24 -18.28 17.84
C SER A 946 1.54 -18.26 16.48
N ALA A 947 0.48 -19.05 16.37
CA ALA A 947 -0.54 -18.98 15.31
C ALA A 947 -1.82 -18.25 15.80
N ASN A 948 -1.90 -17.92 17.09
CA ASN A 948 -3.07 -17.29 17.74
C ASN A 948 -3.05 -15.75 17.69
N GLN A 949 -2.13 -15.18 16.91
CA GLN A 949 -1.86 -13.75 16.74
C GLN A 949 -3.10 -12.92 16.38
N ASN A 950 -4.09 -13.55 15.74
CA ASN A 950 -5.23 -12.90 15.10
C ASN A 950 -6.50 -12.77 15.98
N ASN A 951 -6.52 -13.38 17.17
CA ASN A 951 -7.74 -13.61 17.96
C ASN A 951 -7.87 -12.72 19.22
N ILE A 952 -7.03 -11.69 19.38
CA ILE A 952 -6.97 -10.87 20.60
C ILE A 952 -7.07 -9.38 20.22
N GLU A 953 -8.09 -8.70 20.73
CA GLU A 953 -8.40 -7.28 20.44
C GLU A 953 -7.36 -6.29 21.01
N ASP A 954 -6.64 -6.67 22.07
CA ASP A 954 -5.58 -5.89 22.68
C ASP A 954 -4.20 -6.28 22.12
N ALA A 955 -3.58 -5.36 21.38
CA ALA A 955 -2.28 -5.54 20.75
C ALA A 955 -1.10 -5.74 21.72
N SER A 956 -1.25 -5.39 23.01
CA SER A 956 -0.24 -5.71 24.03
C SER A 956 -0.28 -7.18 24.44
N LEU A 957 -1.47 -7.81 24.44
CA LEU A 957 -1.69 -9.16 24.97
C LEU A 957 -1.50 -10.28 23.92
N GLN A 958 -1.12 -9.96 22.69
CA GLN A 958 -0.94 -10.93 21.60
C GLN A 958 0.22 -11.90 21.86
N ASP A 959 1.33 -11.43 22.43
CA ASP A 959 2.55 -12.24 22.66
C ASP A 959 2.56 -13.02 23.98
N LYS A 960 1.49 -12.93 24.78
CA LYS A 960 1.43 -13.46 26.17
C LYS A 960 1.89 -14.92 26.29
N GLU A 961 1.52 -15.77 25.33
CA GLU A 961 1.83 -17.21 25.35
C GLU A 961 3.31 -17.47 25.03
N CYS A 962 3.88 -16.71 24.10
CA CYS A 962 5.30 -16.74 23.73
C CYS A 962 6.20 -16.28 24.89
N ILE A 963 5.83 -15.18 25.56
CA ILE A 963 6.56 -14.64 26.71
C ILE A 963 6.49 -15.62 27.89
N LEU A 964 5.29 -16.10 28.23
CA LEU A 964 5.11 -17.07 29.32
C LEU A 964 5.88 -18.38 29.05
N ALA A 965 5.92 -18.87 27.82
CA ALA A 965 6.74 -20.03 27.46
C ALA A 965 8.25 -19.76 27.64
N SER A 966 8.73 -18.60 27.18
CA SER A 966 10.13 -18.18 27.30
C SER A 966 10.58 -18.14 28.77
N LEU A 967 9.80 -17.46 29.63
CA LEU A 967 10.06 -17.36 31.07
C LEU A 967 9.90 -18.72 31.78
N ASN A 968 8.97 -19.56 31.32
CA ASN A 968 8.78 -20.92 31.86
C ASN A 968 10.01 -21.80 31.61
N ILE A 969 10.63 -21.73 30.43
CA ILE A 969 11.86 -22.47 30.10
C ILE A 969 13.06 -21.89 30.86
N LYS A 970 13.25 -20.57 30.86
CA LYS A 970 14.35 -19.89 31.59
C LYS A 970 14.36 -20.22 33.10
N SER A 971 13.19 -20.49 33.69
CA SER A 971 13.02 -20.88 35.09
C SER A 971 12.94 -22.40 35.37
N MET A 972 13.42 -23.25 34.44
CA MET A 972 13.62 -24.68 34.69
C MET A 972 15.01 -24.98 35.31
N GLN A 973 15.10 -26.11 36.01
CA GLN A 973 16.34 -26.63 36.61
C GLN A 973 16.49 -28.12 36.25
N PHE A 974 17.72 -28.58 36.01
CA PHE A 974 18.02 -29.92 35.50
C PHE A 974 19.15 -30.58 36.29
N ASP A 975 18.96 -31.87 36.59
CA ASP A 975 19.90 -32.66 37.40
C ASP A 975 20.88 -33.45 36.50
N ASP A 976 22.18 -33.19 36.62
CA ASP A 976 23.24 -33.88 35.85
C ASP A 976 23.28 -35.40 36.09
N SER A 977 22.69 -35.87 37.19
CA SER A 977 22.67 -37.28 37.61
C SER A 977 21.97 -38.22 36.62
N ILE A 978 21.06 -37.71 35.79
CA ILE A 978 20.33 -38.52 34.79
C ILE A 978 21.27 -39.08 33.72
N GLY A 979 22.28 -38.31 33.30
CA GLY A 979 23.27 -38.73 32.29
C GLY A 979 24.19 -39.88 32.75
N VAL A 980 24.26 -40.14 34.06
CA VAL A 980 25.10 -41.20 34.66
C VAL A 980 24.34 -42.54 34.78
N LEU A 981 23.00 -42.50 34.82
CA LEU A 981 22.19 -43.68 35.11
C LEU A 981 21.75 -44.46 33.85
N GLN A 982 21.47 -43.79 32.72
CA GLN A 982 21.06 -44.50 31.49
C GLN A 982 22.17 -45.39 30.90
N ALA A 983 23.45 -45.01 31.05
CA ALA A 983 24.58 -45.77 30.53
C ALA A 983 24.80 -47.16 31.16
N ASN A 984 24.27 -47.40 32.36
CA ASN A 984 24.50 -48.64 33.14
C ASN A 984 23.35 -49.66 33.05
N SER A 985 22.37 -49.44 32.18
CA SER A 985 21.13 -50.24 32.12
C SER A 985 21.18 -51.49 31.21
N GLN A 986 22.30 -51.74 30.52
CA GLN A 986 22.49 -52.92 29.67
C GLN A 986 23.56 -53.90 30.19
N GLY A 987 23.17 -54.69 31.19
CA GLY A 987 23.54 -56.12 31.30
C GLY A 987 24.99 -56.55 31.62
N PHE A 988 25.09 -57.43 32.63
CA PHE A 988 26.20 -58.37 32.88
C PHE A 988 27.55 -57.83 33.39
N THR A 989 27.75 -57.95 34.71
CA THR A 989 29.07 -57.93 35.37
C THR A 989 29.42 -59.33 35.92
N PRO A 990 30.50 -59.98 35.46
CA PRO A 990 31.06 -61.15 36.13
C PRO A 990 31.64 -60.77 37.51
N PRO A 991 31.59 -61.65 38.53
CA PRO A 991 32.12 -61.34 39.86
C PRO A 991 33.64 -61.50 39.93
N GLY A 992 34.33 -60.50 40.52
CA GLY A 992 35.70 -60.64 41.00
C GLY A 992 36.78 -59.86 40.25
N MET A 993 36.83 -58.53 40.43
CA MET A 993 38.06 -57.74 40.27
C MET A 993 37.99 -56.45 41.09
N ASP A 994 39.03 -56.17 41.89
CA ASP A 994 39.04 -55.05 42.83
C ASP A 994 39.35 -53.70 42.17
N ARG A 995 38.76 -52.63 42.71
CA ARG A 995 38.99 -51.25 42.25
C ARG A 995 40.27 -50.68 42.85
N SER A 996 41.27 -50.40 42.02
CA SER A 996 42.34 -49.44 42.32
C SER A 996 42.93 -48.83 41.04
N SER A 997 43.55 -47.65 41.16
CA SER A 997 44.09 -46.79 40.09
C SER A 997 43.08 -46.27 39.03
N PRO A 998 42.81 -44.95 38.98
CA PRO A 998 42.09 -44.31 37.90
C PRO A 998 43.06 -43.58 36.95
N ASP A 999 43.70 -44.29 36.02
CA ASP A 999 44.34 -43.67 34.87
C ASP A 999 44.54 -44.66 33.70
N SER A 1000 44.63 -44.13 32.48
CA SER A 1000 44.78 -44.87 31.20
C SER A 1000 43.67 -45.87 30.82
N SER A 1001 42.66 -45.40 30.08
CA SER A 1001 41.86 -46.25 29.16
C SER A 1001 41.43 -45.46 27.91
N PRO A 1002 41.57 -46.00 26.68
CA PRO A 1002 41.51 -45.19 25.45
C PRO A 1002 40.09 -45.04 24.89
N VAL A 1003 39.18 -44.39 25.64
CA VAL A 1003 37.81 -44.10 25.19
C VAL A 1003 37.42 -42.65 25.48
N HIS A 1004 38.17 -41.70 24.92
CA HIS A 1004 37.80 -40.28 24.87
C HIS A 1004 37.93 -39.76 23.43
N GLY A 1005 36.78 -39.56 22.79
CA GLY A 1005 36.65 -39.10 21.39
C GLY A 1005 35.32 -38.41 21.09
N PHE A 1006 34.55 -38.07 22.13
CA PHE A 1006 33.39 -37.20 22.08
C PHE A 1006 33.62 -36.09 23.11
N VAL A 1007 33.59 -34.84 22.65
CA VAL A 1007 33.54 -33.68 23.55
C VAL A 1007 32.19 -33.73 24.28
N ARG A 1008 32.20 -33.70 25.61
CA ARG A 1008 30.97 -33.50 26.38
C ARG A 1008 30.44 -32.10 26.07
N GLN A 1009 29.27 -32.01 25.44
CA GLN A 1009 28.45 -30.81 25.59
C GLN A 1009 28.19 -30.62 27.10
N ALA A 1010 28.44 -29.42 27.61
CA ALA A 1010 28.15 -29.12 29.02
C ALA A 1010 26.63 -29.19 29.22
N SER A 1011 26.18 -30.01 30.17
CA SER A 1011 24.77 -30.13 30.50
C SER A 1011 24.27 -28.81 31.10
N VAL A 1012 23.19 -28.26 30.52
CA VAL A 1012 22.59 -27.03 31.00
C VAL A 1012 21.79 -27.32 32.27
N THR A 1013 22.37 -26.99 33.43
CA THR A 1013 21.77 -27.16 34.76
C THR A 1013 20.68 -26.15 35.07
N THR A 1014 20.79 -24.93 34.52
CA THR A 1014 19.86 -23.82 34.70
C THR A 1014 19.25 -23.40 33.36
N GLY A 1015 17.91 -23.34 33.29
CA GLY A 1015 17.16 -23.07 32.05
C GLY A 1015 17.47 -21.72 31.40
N SER A 1016 18.07 -20.79 32.14
CA SER A 1016 18.58 -19.49 31.65
C SER A 1016 19.55 -19.61 30.48
N ASN A 1017 20.30 -20.73 30.40
CA ASN A 1017 21.35 -20.92 29.40
C ASN A 1017 20.86 -21.76 28.20
N ILE A 1018 19.56 -22.09 28.13
CA ILE A 1018 18.96 -22.75 26.97
C ILE A 1018 18.85 -21.73 25.83
N PRO A 1019 19.34 -22.02 24.61
CA PRO A 1019 19.15 -21.15 23.46
C PRO A 1019 17.68 -21.14 23.06
N ILE A 1020 17.02 -19.97 23.19
CA ILE A 1020 15.63 -19.74 22.82
C ILE A 1020 15.59 -18.63 21.77
N ILE A 1021 14.76 -18.80 20.73
CA ILE A 1021 14.34 -17.73 19.83
C ILE A 1021 12.81 -17.65 19.80
N THR A 1022 12.29 -16.48 20.16
CA THR A 1022 10.86 -16.22 20.34
C THR A 1022 10.35 -15.25 19.29
N GLU A 1023 9.30 -15.63 18.58
CA GLU A 1023 8.58 -14.73 17.67
C GLU A 1023 7.73 -13.73 18.48
N LEU A 1024 7.80 -12.45 18.10
CA LEU A 1024 6.95 -11.37 18.63
C LEU A 1024 6.12 -10.71 17.53
N VAL A 1025 4.89 -10.33 17.88
CA VAL A 1025 3.95 -9.57 17.04
C VAL A 1025 4.12 -8.07 17.26
N ASN A 1026 4.32 -7.67 18.53
CA ASN A 1026 4.45 -6.29 18.97
C ASN A 1026 5.86 -6.00 19.50
N ASP A 1027 6.52 -4.99 18.94
CA ASP A 1027 7.91 -4.63 19.28
C ASP A 1027 8.09 -4.27 20.75
N SER A 1028 7.13 -3.55 21.35
CA SER A 1028 7.19 -3.11 22.75
C SER A 1028 7.13 -4.26 23.77
N ASN A 1029 6.76 -5.48 23.34
CA ASN A 1029 6.75 -6.66 24.20
C ASN A 1029 8.13 -7.31 24.40
N VAL A 1030 9.17 -6.86 23.68
CA VAL A 1030 10.52 -7.45 23.74
C VAL A 1030 11.14 -7.38 25.15
N GLN A 1031 10.88 -6.30 25.88
CA GLN A 1031 11.37 -6.03 27.24
C GLN A 1031 10.98 -7.12 28.26
N PHE A 1032 9.92 -7.90 28.01
CA PHE A 1032 9.46 -8.94 28.95
C PHE A 1032 10.19 -10.29 28.80
N LEU A 1033 11.13 -10.41 27.85
CA LEU A 1033 11.85 -11.67 27.61
C LEU A 1033 13.06 -11.87 28.53
N ASP A 1034 13.72 -10.80 28.95
CA ASP A 1034 14.83 -10.79 29.92
C ASP A 1034 14.45 -9.98 31.16
N GLN A 1035 15.16 -10.20 32.28
CA GLN A 1035 14.86 -9.58 33.59
C GLN A 1035 16.07 -8.83 34.18
N ASP A 1036 17.19 -8.91 33.49
CA ASP A 1036 18.48 -8.25 33.72
C ASP A 1036 18.74 -7.24 32.59
N ASP A 1037 17.71 -6.44 32.31
CA ASP A 1037 17.67 -5.39 31.29
C ASP A 1037 17.21 -4.08 31.94
N ASP A 1038 17.89 -2.99 31.63
CA ASP A 1038 17.57 -1.64 32.10
C ASP A 1038 16.94 -0.76 31.00
N ASP A 1039 16.49 -1.38 29.88
CA ASP A 1039 15.96 -0.70 28.69
C ASP A 1039 14.66 0.09 28.96
N ASP A 1040 14.62 1.37 28.57
CA ASP A 1040 13.41 2.20 28.60
C ASP A 1040 12.36 1.73 27.56
N PRO A 1041 11.05 1.90 27.81
CA PRO A 1041 9.98 1.47 26.88
C PRO A 1041 9.92 2.27 25.57
N ASP A 1042 10.58 3.43 25.49
CA ASP A 1042 10.74 4.24 24.28
C ASP A 1042 11.90 3.75 23.38
N THR A 1043 12.65 2.73 23.81
CA THR A 1043 13.81 2.17 23.08
C THR A 1043 13.39 1.47 21.79
N GLU A 1044 13.97 1.86 20.65
CA GLU A 1044 13.69 1.19 19.37
C GLU A 1044 14.18 -0.28 19.41
N LEU A 1045 13.32 -1.22 18.96
CA LEU A 1045 13.51 -2.68 19.05
C LEU A 1045 14.96 -3.17 18.87
N TYR A 1046 15.67 -2.64 17.89
CA TYR A 1046 17.01 -3.12 17.56
C TYR A 1046 18.09 -2.77 18.57
N LEU A 1047 17.89 -1.75 19.41
CA LEU A 1047 18.81 -1.41 20.51
C LEU A 1047 18.66 -2.39 21.67
N THR A 1048 17.49 -3.03 21.81
CA THR A 1048 17.16 -3.86 22.97
C THR A 1048 18.01 -5.12 23.05
N GLN A 1049 18.40 -5.50 24.27
CA GLN A 1049 19.27 -6.65 24.50
C GLN A 1049 18.70 -7.99 23.96
N PRO A 1050 17.41 -8.35 24.10
CA PRO A 1050 16.92 -9.65 23.64
C PRO A 1050 16.99 -9.79 22.11
N PHE A 1051 16.81 -8.68 21.39
CA PHE A 1051 16.99 -8.60 19.94
C PHE A 1051 18.48 -8.60 19.57
N ALA A 1052 19.32 -7.79 20.21
CA ALA A 1052 20.76 -7.74 19.96
C ALA A 1052 21.47 -9.09 20.23
N CYS A 1053 20.92 -9.89 21.16
CA CYS A 1053 21.36 -11.25 21.46
C CYS A 1053 20.78 -12.33 20.52
N GLY A 1054 19.80 -12.00 19.68
CA GLY A 1054 19.15 -12.94 18.77
C GLY A 1054 18.20 -13.94 19.44
N THR A 1055 17.62 -13.55 20.57
CA THR A 1055 16.60 -14.34 21.30
C THR A 1055 15.17 -13.88 21.01
N ALA A 1056 15.00 -12.69 20.43
CA ALA A 1056 13.74 -12.17 19.94
C ALA A 1056 13.77 -11.98 18.41
N PHE A 1057 12.64 -12.21 17.74
CA PHE A 1057 12.44 -11.83 16.34
C PHE A 1057 11.02 -11.30 16.12
N ALA A 1058 10.89 -10.00 15.84
CA ALA A 1058 9.62 -9.37 15.50
C ALA A 1058 9.40 -9.32 13.98
N VAL A 1059 8.15 -9.30 13.53
CA VAL A 1059 7.81 -9.25 12.10
C VAL A 1059 8.01 -7.84 11.50
N SER A 1060 7.93 -6.80 12.33
CA SER A 1060 8.14 -5.38 12.01
C SER A 1060 9.41 -5.10 11.18
N VAL A 1061 10.53 -5.74 11.51
CA VAL A 1061 11.82 -5.54 10.83
C VAL A 1061 11.75 -5.84 9.32
N LEU A 1062 10.79 -6.67 8.88
CA LEU A 1062 10.61 -7.01 7.47
C LEU A 1062 9.96 -5.88 6.65
N ASP A 1063 9.39 -4.84 7.28
CA ASP A 1063 8.87 -3.68 6.56
C ASP A 1063 10.00 -2.89 5.87
N SER A 1064 11.18 -2.77 6.50
CA SER A 1064 12.37 -2.12 5.92
C SER A 1064 12.76 -2.70 4.56
N LEU A 1065 12.53 -4.01 4.37
CA LEU A 1065 12.86 -4.75 3.16
C LEU A 1065 12.04 -4.31 1.94
N MET A 1066 10.85 -3.70 2.12
CA MET A 1066 10.13 -3.05 1.02
C MET A 1066 10.94 -1.89 0.42
N SER A 1067 11.59 -1.08 1.27
CA SER A 1067 12.46 0.00 0.80
C SER A 1067 13.75 -0.55 0.18
N ALA A 1068 14.42 -1.50 0.83
CA ALA A 1068 15.67 -2.08 0.33
C ALA A 1068 15.50 -2.78 -1.02
N THR A 1069 14.36 -3.46 -1.24
CA THR A 1069 14.02 -4.12 -2.51
C THR A 1069 13.76 -3.09 -3.62
N TYR A 1070 13.11 -1.95 -3.33
CA TYR A 1070 12.92 -0.88 -4.31
C TYR A 1070 14.25 -0.27 -4.78
N PHE A 1071 15.18 0.00 -3.87
CA PHE A 1071 16.48 0.57 -4.23
C PHE A 1071 17.47 -0.45 -4.83
N ASN A 1072 17.37 -1.74 -4.48
CA ASN A 1072 18.22 -2.81 -5.00
C ASN A 1072 17.48 -4.14 -5.15
N ASP A 1073 16.96 -4.43 -6.36
CA ASP A 1073 16.20 -5.63 -6.75
C ASP A 1073 16.91 -6.94 -6.33
N ASN A 1074 18.24 -6.96 -6.38
CA ASN A 1074 19.03 -8.15 -6.10
C ASN A 1074 19.13 -8.49 -4.59
N ILE A 1075 18.79 -7.57 -3.68
CA ILE A 1075 18.90 -7.78 -2.22
C ILE A 1075 17.92 -8.86 -1.77
N LEU A 1076 16.65 -8.78 -2.16
CA LEU A 1076 15.65 -9.81 -1.87
C LEU A 1076 16.11 -11.18 -2.42
N THR A 1077 16.65 -11.22 -3.64
CA THR A 1077 17.13 -12.46 -4.25
C THR A 1077 18.32 -13.07 -3.49
N LEU A 1078 19.28 -12.25 -3.04
CA LEU A 1078 20.41 -12.72 -2.22
C LEU A 1078 19.94 -13.21 -0.84
N ILE A 1079 19.13 -12.41 -0.13
CA ILE A 1079 18.58 -12.77 1.18
C ILE A 1079 17.80 -14.08 1.09
N ARG A 1080 16.87 -14.22 0.12
CA ARG A 1080 16.14 -15.46 -0.12
C ARG A 1080 17.09 -16.64 -0.39
N THR A 1081 18.12 -16.47 -1.21
CA THR A 1081 19.09 -17.53 -1.52
C THR A 1081 19.85 -18.01 -0.27
N LEU A 1082 20.27 -17.07 0.59
CA LEU A 1082 20.95 -17.36 1.85
C LEU A 1082 20.02 -18.03 2.87
N VAL A 1083 18.84 -17.42 3.08
CA VAL A 1083 17.93 -17.70 4.19
C VAL A 1083 17.10 -18.98 3.96
N THR A 1084 16.59 -19.19 2.75
CA THR A 1084 15.77 -20.38 2.43
C THR A 1084 16.59 -21.67 2.25
N GLY A 1085 17.92 -21.57 2.27
CA GLY A 1085 18.79 -22.68 1.85
C GLY A 1085 18.76 -22.92 0.33
N GLY A 1086 18.40 -21.90 -0.47
CA GLY A 1086 18.50 -21.94 -1.94
C GLY A 1086 17.19 -22.25 -2.68
N ALA A 1087 16.05 -21.72 -2.27
CA ALA A 1087 14.83 -21.76 -3.06
C ALA A 1087 15.05 -21.05 -4.41
N THR A 1088 15.09 -21.81 -5.51
CA THR A 1088 15.23 -21.27 -6.87
C THR A 1088 13.86 -21.02 -7.50
N PRO A 1089 13.72 -20.11 -8.48
CA PRO A 1089 12.48 -19.97 -9.24
C PRO A 1089 12.03 -21.25 -9.96
N GLU A 1090 12.95 -22.20 -10.18
CA GLU A 1090 12.68 -23.53 -10.74
C GLU A 1090 11.92 -24.40 -9.72
N LEU A 1091 12.25 -24.29 -8.43
CA LEU A 1091 11.50 -24.91 -7.33
C LEU A 1091 10.19 -24.17 -7.03
N GLU A 1092 10.16 -22.84 -7.14
CA GLU A 1092 8.91 -22.06 -6.99
C GLU A 1092 7.88 -22.47 -8.05
N GLY A 1093 8.28 -22.72 -9.30
CA GLY A 1093 7.41 -23.26 -10.35
C GLY A 1093 6.85 -24.64 -10.02
N LEU A 1094 7.68 -25.58 -9.56
CA LEU A 1094 7.24 -26.92 -9.15
C LEU A 1094 6.27 -26.88 -7.96
N LEU A 1095 6.46 -25.95 -7.02
CA LEU A 1095 5.54 -25.73 -5.90
C LEU A 1095 4.26 -25.00 -6.33
N ALA A 1096 4.28 -24.20 -7.40
CA ALA A 1096 3.09 -23.57 -7.97
C ALA A 1096 2.18 -24.58 -8.70
N GLU A 1097 2.75 -25.62 -9.32
CA GLU A 1097 1.98 -26.68 -9.99
C GLU A 1097 1.29 -27.63 -9.01
N GLU A 1098 1.96 -28.04 -7.91
CA GLU A 1098 1.48 -29.15 -7.06
C GLU A 1098 1.55 -28.91 -5.54
N ASN A 1099 2.03 -27.76 -5.07
CA ASN A 1099 2.21 -27.39 -3.65
C ASN A 1099 3.01 -28.40 -2.79
N ALA A 1100 3.73 -29.36 -3.40
CA ALA A 1100 4.42 -30.45 -2.72
C ALA A 1100 5.84 -30.68 -3.27
N LEU A 1101 6.76 -31.11 -2.39
CA LEU A 1101 8.14 -31.46 -2.76
C LEU A 1101 8.18 -32.85 -3.40
N ARG A 1102 8.50 -32.91 -4.71
CA ARG A 1102 8.69 -34.14 -5.47
C ARG A 1102 10.07 -34.75 -5.25
N GLY A 1103 10.14 -36.06 -5.02
CA GLY A 1103 11.41 -36.79 -4.89
C GLY A 1103 12.07 -37.06 -6.25
N GLY A 1104 13.34 -36.70 -6.39
CA GLY A 1104 14.17 -36.88 -7.58
C GLY A 1104 15.05 -38.13 -7.54
N TYR A 1105 15.64 -38.47 -8.69
CA TYR A 1105 16.77 -39.40 -8.76
C TYR A 1105 18.09 -38.62 -8.73
N SER A 1106 19.11 -39.16 -8.09
CA SER A 1106 20.39 -38.49 -7.83
C SER A 1106 21.28 -38.45 -9.08
N THR A 1107 21.00 -37.56 -10.04
CA THR A 1107 21.90 -37.35 -11.19
C THR A 1107 23.17 -36.58 -10.79
N PRO A 1108 24.28 -36.67 -11.54
CA PRO A 1108 25.47 -35.85 -11.28
C PRO A 1108 25.19 -34.33 -11.29
N GLN A 1109 24.25 -33.87 -12.13
CA GLN A 1109 23.82 -32.45 -12.15
C GLN A 1109 23.03 -32.09 -10.90
N THR A 1110 22.12 -32.97 -10.46
CA THR A 1110 21.35 -32.85 -9.22
C THR A 1110 22.27 -32.81 -7.99
N LEU A 1111 23.35 -33.58 -8.00
CA LEU A 1111 24.35 -33.60 -6.93
C LEU A 1111 25.27 -32.37 -6.93
N ALA A 1112 25.61 -31.82 -8.10
CA ALA A 1112 26.40 -30.58 -8.19
C ALA A 1112 25.66 -29.34 -7.65
N ASN A 1113 24.32 -29.35 -7.63
CA ASN A 1113 23.52 -28.30 -6.97
C ASN A 1113 23.68 -28.26 -5.43
N ARG A 1114 24.39 -29.23 -4.83
CA ARG A 1114 24.68 -29.28 -3.39
C ARG A 1114 25.90 -28.45 -2.99
N ASP A 1115 26.74 -28.05 -3.94
CA ASP A 1115 28.02 -27.36 -3.75
C ASP A 1115 27.79 -25.86 -3.46
N ARG A 1116 27.13 -25.61 -2.34
CA ARG A 1116 26.70 -24.29 -1.86
C ARG A 1116 27.16 -24.11 -0.43
N CYS A 1117 27.57 -22.90 -0.10
CA CYS A 1117 27.98 -22.61 1.27
C CYS A 1117 26.85 -22.83 2.28
N ARG A 1118 27.23 -23.12 3.52
CA ARG A 1118 26.35 -23.17 4.68
C ARG A 1118 26.82 -22.18 5.73
N VAL A 1119 25.87 -21.56 6.43
CA VAL A 1119 26.19 -20.71 7.59
C VAL A 1119 26.54 -21.62 8.77
N ALA A 1120 27.60 -21.28 9.50
CA ALA A 1120 27.98 -21.92 10.75
C ALA A 1120 28.66 -20.93 11.70
N GLN A 1121 28.69 -21.29 12.98
CA GLN A 1121 29.54 -20.65 13.99
C GLN A 1121 30.77 -21.51 14.26
N LEU A 1122 31.92 -20.84 14.44
CA LEU A 1122 33.18 -21.45 14.89
C LEU A 1122 33.49 -20.96 16.30
N ALA A 1123 33.93 -21.86 17.18
CA ALA A 1123 34.54 -21.45 18.43
C ALA A 1123 36.00 -21.01 18.22
N LEU A 1124 36.49 -20.10 19.08
CA LEU A 1124 37.91 -19.77 19.17
C LEU A 1124 38.64 -20.49 20.32
N TYR A 1125 37.93 -21.12 21.26
CA TYR A 1125 38.58 -21.86 22.35
C TYR A 1125 39.16 -23.22 21.91
N ASP A 1126 38.79 -23.72 20.73
CA ASP A 1126 39.32 -24.95 20.15
C ASP A 1126 39.57 -24.86 18.64
N GLY A 1127 40.14 -25.91 18.06
CA GLY A 1127 40.40 -26.00 16.61
C GLY A 1127 41.61 -25.19 16.12
N PRO A 1128 41.71 -24.96 14.79
CA PRO A 1128 42.92 -24.44 14.13
C PRO A 1128 43.09 -22.91 14.22
N PHE A 1129 42.23 -22.23 14.99
CA PHE A 1129 42.20 -20.77 15.14
C PHE A 1129 42.40 -20.30 16.59
N ALA A 1130 42.55 -21.21 17.56
CA ALA A 1130 42.75 -20.85 18.96
C ALA A 1130 44.04 -20.03 19.21
N ASP A 1131 45.03 -20.18 18.33
CA ASP A 1131 46.26 -19.36 18.28
C ASP A 1131 46.01 -17.87 17.94
N LEU A 1132 44.81 -17.53 17.48
CA LEU A 1132 44.36 -16.15 17.25
C LEU A 1132 43.30 -15.68 18.27
N GLY A 1133 42.80 -16.58 19.13
CA GLY A 1133 41.83 -16.25 20.16
C GLY A 1133 42.43 -15.41 21.30
N ASP A 1134 43.71 -15.62 21.62
CA ASP A 1134 44.43 -14.93 22.69
C ASP A 1134 44.90 -13.52 22.27
N GLY A 1135 43.95 -12.61 22.00
CA GLY A 1135 44.23 -11.20 21.66
C GLY A 1135 44.70 -10.96 20.22
N GLY A 1136 44.37 -11.86 19.29
CA GLY A 1136 44.64 -11.67 17.86
C GLY A 1136 43.67 -10.70 17.19
N CYS A 1137 44.04 -10.20 16.00
CA CYS A 1137 43.18 -9.33 15.19
C CYS A 1137 42.20 -10.12 14.31
N TYR A 1138 40.94 -9.69 14.23
CA TYR A 1138 39.91 -10.30 13.38
C TYR A 1138 40.33 -10.38 11.90
N GLY A 1139 41.07 -9.39 11.40
CA GLY A 1139 41.55 -9.37 10.03
C GLY A 1139 42.55 -10.48 9.68
N ASP A 1140 43.36 -10.93 10.65
CA ASP A 1140 44.27 -12.06 10.47
C ASP A 1140 43.51 -13.39 10.47
N LEU A 1141 42.51 -13.52 11.35
CA LEU A 1141 41.57 -14.65 11.35
C LEU A 1141 40.83 -14.78 10.02
N PHE A 1142 40.26 -13.68 9.52
CA PHE A 1142 39.60 -13.62 8.21
C PHE A 1142 40.54 -14.10 7.09
N CYS A 1143 41.77 -13.60 7.06
CA CYS A 1143 42.76 -13.99 6.05
C CYS A 1143 43.18 -15.47 6.17
N LYS A 1144 43.38 -15.97 7.39
CA LYS A 1144 43.78 -17.38 7.65
C LYS A 1144 42.66 -18.36 7.28
N ALA A 1145 41.42 -18.07 7.68
CA ALA A 1145 40.24 -18.89 7.39
C ALA A 1145 39.92 -18.93 5.88
N LEU A 1146 39.95 -17.78 5.22
CA LEU A 1146 39.66 -17.64 3.80
C LEU A 1146 40.71 -18.33 2.92
N LYS A 1147 42.01 -18.17 3.21
CA LYS A 1147 43.09 -18.81 2.44
C LYS A 1147 43.18 -20.31 2.63
N THR A 1148 43.00 -20.79 3.87
CA THR A 1148 43.26 -22.19 4.22
C THR A 1148 42.05 -23.09 3.95
N TYR A 1149 40.84 -22.58 4.20
CA TYR A 1149 39.61 -23.38 4.18
C TYR A 1149 38.52 -22.82 3.25
N ASN A 1150 38.74 -21.68 2.59
CA ASN A 1150 37.73 -20.95 1.80
C ASN A 1150 36.49 -20.56 2.62
N MET A 1151 36.67 -20.37 3.93
CA MET A 1151 35.64 -19.95 4.86
C MET A 1151 35.62 -18.42 4.91
N LEU A 1152 34.50 -17.80 4.54
CA LEU A 1152 34.34 -16.35 4.66
C LEU A 1152 33.76 -16.04 6.05
N CYS A 1153 34.58 -15.46 6.93
CA CYS A 1153 34.10 -14.87 8.19
C CYS A 1153 33.37 -13.55 7.89
N PHE A 1154 32.26 -13.27 8.58
CA PHE A 1154 31.47 -12.05 8.34
C PHE A 1154 30.94 -11.34 9.62
N GLY A 1155 31.14 -11.93 10.79
CA GLY A 1155 30.92 -11.25 12.08
C GLY A 1155 31.32 -12.09 13.29
N ILE A 1156 31.08 -11.55 14.48
CA ILE A 1156 31.38 -12.14 15.80
C ILE A 1156 30.08 -12.25 16.60
N TYR A 1157 30.00 -13.23 17.50
CA TYR A 1157 28.95 -13.42 18.50
C TYR A 1157 29.59 -13.46 19.90
N ARG A 1158 29.81 -12.26 20.47
CA ARG A 1158 30.62 -12.00 21.65
C ARG A 1158 29.79 -12.08 22.92
N LEU A 1159 30.34 -12.64 24.01
CA LEU A 1159 29.67 -12.62 25.33
C LEU A 1159 29.45 -11.17 25.78
N ARG A 1160 28.24 -10.85 26.26
CA ARG A 1160 27.87 -9.48 26.70
C ARG A 1160 28.91 -8.90 27.66
N ASP A 1161 29.24 -9.66 28.68
CA ASP A 1161 30.09 -9.23 29.80
C ASP A 1161 31.60 -9.40 29.52
N ALA A 1162 32.01 -9.75 28.29
CA ALA A 1162 33.42 -10.02 27.95
C ALA A 1162 34.36 -8.80 28.06
N HIS A 1163 33.81 -7.59 28.05
CA HIS A 1163 34.55 -6.33 28.23
C HIS A 1163 34.78 -6.00 29.72
N LEU A 1164 34.13 -6.71 30.65
CA LEU A 1164 34.24 -6.46 32.08
C LEU A 1164 35.40 -7.24 32.70
N ASN A 1165 36.23 -6.55 33.49
CA ASN A 1165 37.37 -7.13 34.21
C ASN A 1165 36.98 -8.12 35.35
N ALA A 1166 35.69 -8.43 35.51
CA ALA A 1166 35.16 -9.33 36.53
C ALA A 1166 34.40 -10.50 35.88
N PRO A 1167 34.68 -11.77 36.25
CA PRO A 1167 34.06 -12.92 35.63
C PRO A 1167 32.58 -13.04 36.01
N SER A 1168 31.70 -12.65 35.07
CA SER A 1168 30.25 -12.81 35.18
C SER A 1168 29.80 -14.24 34.84
N PRO A 1169 28.75 -14.78 35.48
CA PRO A 1169 28.12 -16.04 35.07
C PRO A 1169 27.21 -15.91 33.83
N CYS A 1170 27.04 -14.71 33.27
CA CYS A 1170 26.15 -14.48 32.13
C CYS A 1170 26.67 -15.15 30.85
N THR A 1171 25.84 -16.01 30.25
CA THR A 1171 26.16 -16.72 29.00
C THR A 1171 25.61 -16.03 27.74
N LYS A 1172 24.88 -14.92 27.89
CA LYS A 1172 24.30 -14.16 26.77
C LYS A 1172 25.40 -13.61 25.86
N ARG A 1173 25.13 -13.64 24.55
CA ARG A 1173 26.03 -13.14 23.51
C ARG A 1173 25.28 -12.18 22.59
N TYR A 1174 25.95 -11.14 22.14
CA TYR A 1174 25.44 -10.16 21.18
C TYR A 1174 26.20 -10.21 19.86
N VAL A 1175 25.57 -9.67 18.81
CA VAL A 1175 26.05 -9.74 17.42
C VAL A 1175 26.96 -8.56 17.08
N ILE A 1176 28.08 -8.82 16.40
CA ILE A 1176 28.93 -7.78 15.80
C ILE A 1176 29.11 -8.09 14.31
N THR A 1177 28.54 -7.26 13.44
CA THR A 1177 28.58 -7.42 11.97
C THR A 1177 29.82 -6.75 11.39
N ASN A 1178 30.52 -7.39 10.46
CA ASN A 1178 31.64 -6.80 9.70
C ASN A 1178 32.63 -5.95 10.54
N PRO A 1179 33.23 -6.50 11.62
CA PRO A 1179 34.18 -5.76 12.45
C PRO A 1179 35.43 -5.34 11.65
N PRO A 1180 36.11 -4.25 12.07
CA PRO A 1180 37.29 -3.74 11.38
C PRO A 1180 38.49 -4.70 11.49
N TYR A 1181 39.46 -4.56 10.59
CA TYR A 1181 40.64 -5.44 10.52
C TYR A 1181 41.40 -5.56 11.85
N GLU A 1182 41.57 -4.44 12.55
CA GLU A 1182 42.33 -4.30 13.80
C GLU A 1182 41.53 -4.69 15.06
N PHE A 1183 40.29 -5.18 14.91
CA PHE A 1183 39.42 -5.55 16.03
C PHE A 1183 39.99 -6.74 16.84
N GLU A 1184 40.12 -6.56 18.15
CA GLU A 1184 40.68 -7.56 19.08
C GLU A 1184 39.69 -8.72 19.31
N LEU A 1185 40.20 -9.95 19.25
CA LEU A 1185 39.48 -11.19 19.52
C LEU A 1185 39.62 -11.63 20.99
N VAL A 1186 38.56 -12.25 21.52
CA VAL A 1186 38.54 -12.88 22.84
C VAL A 1186 38.40 -14.40 22.64
N PRO A 1187 39.11 -15.28 23.37
CA PRO A 1187 39.10 -16.72 23.08
C PRO A 1187 37.74 -17.39 23.33
N THR A 1188 36.81 -16.70 24.02
CA THR A 1188 35.43 -17.13 24.23
C THR A 1188 34.48 -16.72 23.11
N ASP A 1189 34.91 -15.95 22.10
CA ASP A 1189 34.06 -15.54 20.98
C ASP A 1189 33.61 -16.73 20.11
N LEU A 1190 32.43 -16.59 19.49
CA LEU A 1190 31.99 -17.45 18.39
C LEU A 1190 31.98 -16.62 17.10
N ILE A 1191 32.42 -17.18 15.98
CA ILE A 1191 32.63 -16.45 14.72
C ILE A 1191 31.64 -16.93 13.66
N PHE A 1192 30.86 -16.00 13.09
CA PHE A 1192 29.96 -16.31 11.98
C PHE A 1192 30.76 -16.49 10.68
N CYS A 1193 30.57 -17.65 10.02
CA CYS A 1193 31.26 -17.96 8.78
C CYS A 1193 30.38 -18.68 7.74
N LEU A 1194 30.77 -18.55 6.48
CA LEU A 1194 30.24 -19.33 5.36
C LEU A 1194 31.20 -20.47 5.05
N MET A 1195 30.88 -21.69 5.50
CA MET A 1195 31.65 -22.89 5.19
C MET A 1195 31.30 -23.40 3.78
N GLN A 1196 32.30 -23.91 3.06
CA GLN A 1196 32.08 -24.71 1.85
C GLN A 1196 31.43 -26.07 2.19
N PHE A 1197 30.81 -26.71 1.20
CA PHE A 1197 30.44 -28.12 1.28
C PHE A 1197 31.67 -29.01 0.99
N ASP A 1198 31.97 -29.97 1.86
CA ASP A 1198 33.03 -30.98 1.64
C ASP A 1198 32.43 -32.32 1.20
N HIS A 1199 32.94 -32.85 0.08
CA HIS A 1199 32.54 -34.15 -0.46
C HIS A 1199 33.20 -35.34 0.26
N ASN A 1200 34.34 -35.13 0.93
CA ASN A 1200 35.16 -36.23 1.47
C ASN A 1200 34.74 -36.69 2.87
N ALA A 1201 33.99 -35.88 3.63
CA ALA A 1201 33.49 -36.19 4.97
C ALA A 1201 32.71 -37.53 5.09
N GLY A 1202 32.20 -38.07 3.98
CA GLY A 1202 31.53 -39.37 3.94
C GLY A 1202 32.45 -40.61 3.92
N GLN A 1203 33.72 -40.48 3.51
CA GLN A 1203 34.63 -41.63 3.28
C GLN A 1203 35.66 -41.86 4.40
N SER A 1204 35.84 -40.87 5.30
CA SER A 1204 36.91 -40.88 6.31
C SER A 1204 36.65 -41.78 7.54
N ARG A 1205 35.46 -42.36 7.67
CA ARG A 1205 35.08 -43.23 8.82
C ARG A 1205 35.11 -44.74 8.57
N THR A 1206 35.40 -45.19 7.35
CA THR A 1206 35.44 -46.63 6.97
C THR A 1206 36.84 -47.16 6.62
N SER A 1207 37.87 -46.31 6.70
CA SER A 1207 39.25 -46.61 6.23
C SER A 1207 40.34 -46.43 7.31
N LEU A 1208 39.95 -46.24 8.58
CA LEU A 1208 40.86 -46.08 9.72
C LEU A 1208 40.90 -47.31 10.66
N SER A 1209 40.86 -48.51 10.06
CA SER A 1209 41.31 -49.74 10.69
C SER A 1209 42.14 -50.56 9.67
N HIS A 1210 43.22 -51.20 10.14
CA HIS A 1210 44.19 -51.97 9.36
C HIS A 1210 45.04 -51.20 8.32
N SER A 1211 46.20 -50.70 8.76
CA SER A 1211 47.50 -51.20 8.23
C SER A 1211 48.71 -50.53 8.91
N SER A 1212 49.32 -51.22 9.89
CA SER A 1212 50.68 -50.94 10.35
C SER A 1212 51.63 -51.99 9.77
N HIS A 1213 52.81 -51.54 9.31
CA HIS A 1213 53.77 -52.29 8.48
C HIS A 1213 53.21 -52.64 7.07
N SER A 1214 53.97 -52.48 5.98
CA SER A 1214 55.41 -52.70 5.84
C SER A 1214 56.07 -51.82 4.78
N SER A 1215 57.39 -51.73 4.81
CA SER A 1215 58.21 -50.95 3.88
C SER A 1215 58.80 -51.82 2.77
N HIS A 1216 58.64 -51.43 1.49
CA HIS A 1216 59.70 -51.67 0.50
C HIS A 1216 59.66 -50.66 -0.66
N SER A 1217 60.84 -50.42 -1.21
CA SER A 1217 61.14 -49.41 -2.23
C SER A 1217 60.87 -49.86 -3.67
N SER A 1218 60.57 -48.91 -4.56
CA SER A 1218 61.44 -48.70 -5.73
C SER A 1218 61.33 -47.27 -6.26
N SER A 1219 62.41 -46.75 -6.87
CA SER A 1219 62.51 -45.34 -7.27
C SER A 1219 63.15 -45.14 -8.64
N LYS A 1220 62.69 -44.14 -9.37
CA LYS A 1220 63.45 -43.38 -10.38
C LYS A 1220 63.03 -41.90 -10.19
N LYS A 1221 63.90 -41.03 -9.66
CA LYS A 1221 65.05 -40.34 -10.31
C LYS A 1221 64.61 -39.46 -11.49
N SER A 1222 65.13 -38.25 -11.71
CA SER A 1222 65.95 -37.28 -10.92
C SER A 1222 66.07 -36.00 -11.79
N SER A 1223 66.65 -34.83 -11.47
CA SER A 1223 67.53 -34.27 -10.41
C SER A 1223 67.40 -32.71 -10.52
N SER A 1224 68.05 -31.78 -9.81
CA SER A 1224 68.72 -31.60 -8.49
C SER A 1224 68.95 -30.06 -8.37
N VAL A 1225 69.27 -29.42 -7.24
CA VAL A 1225 70.62 -29.26 -6.66
C VAL A 1225 70.50 -28.45 -5.34
N HIS A 1226 71.06 -29.01 -4.26
CA HIS A 1226 71.81 -28.43 -3.12
C HIS A 1226 71.63 -26.98 -2.58
N SER A 1227 71.93 -26.66 -1.30
CA SER A 1227 71.69 -27.30 0.04
C SER A 1227 72.55 -26.65 1.16
N ILE A 1228 71.99 -26.47 2.38
CA ILE A 1228 72.69 -26.56 3.72
C ILE A 1228 73.73 -25.41 4.03
N PRO A 1229 74.11 -25.09 5.30
CA PRO A 1229 73.57 -25.37 6.65
C PRO A 1229 73.15 -24.12 7.48
N PRO A 1230 72.52 -24.28 8.67
CA PRO A 1230 72.49 -23.29 9.75
C PRO A 1230 73.62 -23.51 10.79
N SER A 1231 74.11 -22.47 11.48
CA SER A 1231 75.10 -22.62 12.57
C SER A 1231 75.07 -21.55 13.69
N ASN A 1232 74.59 -21.98 14.86
CA ASN A 1232 75.06 -21.67 16.24
C ASN A 1232 75.57 -20.28 16.69
N ARG A 1233 75.00 -19.83 17.83
CA ARG A 1233 75.60 -19.02 18.94
C ARG A 1233 76.20 -17.63 18.64
N GLN A 1234 75.73 -16.61 19.36
CA GLN A 1234 76.38 -16.14 20.61
C GLN A 1234 75.57 -15.06 21.36
N ASN A 1235 75.84 -14.92 22.67
CA ASN A 1235 75.34 -13.80 23.49
C ASN A 1235 76.08 -12.50 23.16
N ARG A 1236 75.38 -11.36 23.19
CA ARG A 1236 75.98 -10.13 23.73
C ARG A 1236 74.95 -9.15 24.26
N SER A 1237 75.23 -8.57 25.41
CA SER A 1237 74.48 -7.48 26.05
C SER A 1237 75.28 -6.18 26.00
N SER A 1238 74.60 -5.04 25.97
CA SER A 1238 75.19 -3.71 26.10
C SER A 1238 74.23 -2.75 26.79
N LYS A 1239 74.62 -2.20 27.93
CA LYS A 1239 73.83 -1.25 28.74
C LYS A 1239 74.09 0.21 28.35
N THR A 1240 73.03 1.02 28.31
CA THR A 1240 73.02 2.49 28.47
C THR A 1240 71.59 2.92 28.83
N ARG A 1241 71.30 3.87 29.73
CA ARG A 1241 72.09 4.59 30.76
C ARG A 1241 71.09 5.25 31.75
N GLU A 1242 71.46 5.49 33.02
CA GLU A 1242 70.53 5.94 34.07
C GLU A 1242 70.38 7.49 34.23
N ALA A 1243 69.18 7.91 34.67
CA ALA A 1243 68.89 8.96 35.67
C ALA A 1243 67.48 8.62 36.25
N ARG A 1244 67.14 8.63 37.55
CA ARG A 1244 67.30 9.60 38.68
C ARG A 1244 66.59 10.94 38.43
N ASP A 1245 65.81 11.52 39.38
CA ASP A 1245 65.70 11.19 40.81
C ASP A 1245 64.33 11.53 41.48
N LYS A 1246 64.12 10.93 42.66
CA LYS A 1246 63.09 11.06 43.72
C LYS A 1246 62.12 12.28 43.73
N GLN A 1247 60.85 12.02 44.10
CA GLN A 1247 60.24 12.36 45.42
C GLN A 1247 58.80 11.78 45.52
N LYS A 1248 58.10 11.73 46.67
CA LYS A 1248 58.27 10.99 47.94
C LYS A 1248 57.06 11.39 48.84
N LYS A 1249 56.16 10.46 49.19
CA LYS A 1249 55.13 10.46 50.29
C LYS A 1249 54.30 11.76 50.57
N GLU A 1250 53.01 11.71 50.88
CA GLU A 1250 52.31 11.15 52.07
C GLU A 1250 50.78 11.29 51.72
N MET A 1251 49.77 10.50 52.10
CA MET A 1251 49.47 9.66 53.28
C MET A 1251 49.02 10.46 54.53
N VAL A 1252 47.70 10.65 54.78
CA VAL A 1252 47.07 10.63 56.14
C VAL A 1252 45.54 10.85 56.10
N TYR A 1253 44.78 9.87 56.61
CA TYR A 1253 43.40 9.93 57.14
C TYR A 1253 42.26 10.29 56.16
N ARG A 1254 41.01 9.86 56.37
CA ARG A 1254 40.40 9.30 57.60
C ARG A 1254 39.54 8.07 57.32
#